data_AF-A0A4Y3QXW8-F1
#
_entry.id   AF-A0A4Y3QXW8-F1
#
_cell.length_a   1.000
_cell.length_b   1.000
_cell.length_c   1.000
_cell.angle_alpha   90.00
_cell.angle_beta   90.00
_cell.angle_gamma   90.00
#
_symmetry.space_group_name_H-M   'P 1'
#
loop_
_entity.id
_entity.type
_entity.pdbx_description
1 polymer ?
#
loop_
_entity_poly.entity_id
_entity_poly.type
_entity_poly.pdbx_seq_one_letter_code
_entity_poly.pdbx_strand_id
1 'polypeptide(L)'
;MLLAALWLLALALAVRQATAVLRTPQDERLVDLFSWTGADGPLRLGDSLYEGRHAFTGTPFAGMVLRPLSSAAAQGLGVVWTFGTMLLVAAVGVVAVRALPGPVTRRTTVFAVPVALSLLAVSIPVRNTFHLGQTSVLPVLLVLVGWLLAAERGRTGGVLIGLAAALQPAVVLFLPVLWFTGRRRAALTGGGTFLACSLAAWAVLPDASWAYWVHHVAGTGLGDPADAVANQSLHGALLRAGLHGPLEVVLLLALIVAVASLAVRRAVRYMRDGQLLLAAAVTGCAVVAVSPTAWQHQQLWVLLAVAGRVGRRTGDRLVWPVFVTLVMTLDADALVPKIAAFGALGENAVLLAALLAACVMPFLSRTADTWDRPQPSGPLSRPNLMLELLLIRVGYWAYSYVRGNAPDSRSLAEGHGDQILGLETFLHIDIEHSLNKLAAHTGWLRDFCDFYYTTFHFLVPIALLGWLYVRRAPHYRLARTALSFATLLGLLGFWFYPLAPPRLMPSAGFIDTAHGPQDLSKPDFGALTELSNQYAAMPSLHVGWSLWCAVVVFQMTRNHWLRALGALYPALTTFVVMSTANHYLLDAVGGVLVVTAGFAAARGLAQLRERTRSAPADGTPQSAAEQEQLPEKAQMRGDTGLNGKGTDEKQSAEDSEKSEDSEGAEDGGDAGGGAAAAGAVSGAASGPSSSGPPRSADRTAPARQE
;
A
#
# COMPACT_ATOMS: atom_id res chain seq x y z
N MET A 1 -19.73 19.94 -8.13
CA MET A 1 -18.30 20.25 -7.91
C MET A 1 -17.44 18.99 -7.75
N LEU A 2 -17.60 18.15 -6.72
CA LEU A 2 -16.75 16.96 -6.52
C LEU A 2 -16.69 16.00 -7.71
N LEU A 3 -17.84 15.70 -8.33
CA LEU A 3 -17.89 14.82 -9.51
C LEU A 3 -17.11 15.40 -10.70
N ALA A 4 -17.25 16.70 -10.95
CA ALA A 4 -16.49 17.38 -12.00
C ALA A 4 -14.99 17.35 -11.70
N ALA A 5 -14.59 17.55 -10.44
CA ALA A 5 -13.20 17.42 -10.02
C ALA A 5 -12.62 16.00 -10.25
N LEU A 6 -13.41 14.95 -10.01
CA LEU A 6 -12.98 13.57 -10.28
C LEU A 6 -12.81 13.29 -11.78
N TRP A 7 -13.70 13.80 -12.64
CA TRP A 7 -13.55 13.69 -14.09
C TRP A 7 -12.37 14.51 -14.62
N LEU A 8 -12.17 15.71 -14.11
CA LEU A 8 -11.01 16.54 -14.43
C LEU A 8 -9.70 15.84 -14.01
N LEU A 9 -9.67 15.20 -12.84
CA LEU A 9 -8.53 14.40 -12.40
C LEU A 9 -8.27 13.22 -13.35
N ALA A 10 -9.30 12.44 -13.68
CA ALA A 10 -9.18 11.32 -14.60
C ALA A 10 -8.67 11.77 -15.99
N LEU A 11 -9.19 12.89 -16.50
CA LEU A 11 -8.74 13.49 -17.76
C LEU A 11 -7.30 13.99 -17.65
N ALA A 12 -6.93 14.68 -16.58
CA ALA A 12 -5.57 15.18 -16.36
C ALA A 12 -4.56 14.02 -16.30
N LEU A 13 -4.89 12.93 -15.62
CA LEU A 13 -4.06 11.72 -15.57
C LEU A 13 -3.92 11.07 -16.94
N ALA A 14 -5.02 10.96 -17.70
CA ALA A 14 -5.02 10.42 -19.05
C ALA A 14 -4.17 11.25 -20.01
N VAL A 15 -4.32 12.58 -19.98
CA VAL A 15 -3.50 13.51 -20.77
C VAL A 15 -2.04 13.42 -20.35
N ARG A 16 -1.75 13.42 -19.03
CA ARG A 16 -0.38 13.24 -18.53
C ARG A 16 0.25 11.95 -19.05
N GLN A 17 -0.47 10.83 -18.99
CA GLN A 17 0.02 9.54 -19.46
C GLN A 17 0.31 9.56 -20.98
N ALA A 18 -0.62 10.08 -21.79
CA ALA A 18 -0.41 10.22 -23.23
C ALA A 18 0.78 11.12 -23.56
N THR A 19 0.86 12.29 -22.91
CA THR A 19 1.97 13.23 -23.13
C THR A 19 3.32 12.66 -22.68
N ALA A 20 3.37 11.91 -21.59
CA ALA A 20 4.58 11.25 -21.13
C ALA A 20 5.10 10.28 -22.20
N VAL A 21 4.26 9.34 -22.65
CA VAL A 21 4.64 8.36 -23.69
C VAL A 21 5.03 9.04 -25.00
N LEU A 22 4.28 10.05 -25.44
CA LEU A 22 4.51 10.69 -26.74
C LEU A 22 5.71 11.65 -26.75
N ARG A 23 6.11 12.20 -25.59
CA ARG A 23 7.32 13.03 -25.45
C ARG A 23 8.59 12.22 -25.23
N THR A 24 8.48 11.00 -24.69
CA THR A 24 9.63 10.10 -24.60
C THR A 24 10.17 9.79 -26.01
N PRO A 25 11.51 9.80 -26.19
CA PRO A 25 12.15 9.40 -27.44
C PRO A 25 11.67 8.01 -27.94
N GLN A 26 11.74 7.78 -29.25
CA GLN A 26 11.16 6.57 -29.85
C GLN A 26 11.84 5.27 -29.38
N ASP A 27 13.12 5.35 -29.05
CA ASP A 27 13.97 4.28 -28.53
C ASP A 27 13.68 3.94 -27.07
N GLU A 28 13.11 4.86 -26.30
CA GLU A 28 12.81 4.68 -24.87
C GLU A 28 11.32 4.46 -24.56
N ARG A 29 10.43 4.63 -25.54
CA ARG A 29 8.98 4.43 -25.36
C ARG A 29 8.52 3.14 -26.03
N LEU A 30 7.49 2.50 -25.49
CA LEU A 30 6.88 1.28 -26.07
C LEU A 30 7.94 0.24 -26.46
N VAL A 31 8.92 0.03 -25.56
CA VAL A 31 10.20 -0.64 -25.86
C VAL A 31 10.00 -2.03 -26.45
N ASP A 32 9.10 -2.83 -25.86
CA ASP A 32 8.80 -4.17 -26.36
C ASP A 32 8.10 -4.09 -27.72
N LEU A 33 7.07 -3.24 -27.86
CA LEU A 33 6.34 -3.11 -29.13
C LEU A 33 7.25 -2.73 -30.29
N PHE A 34 8.13 -1.73 -30.11
CA PHE A 34 9.04 -1.31 -31.17
C PHE A 34 10.16 -2.31 -31.42
N SER A 35 10.66 -3.00 -30.39
CA SER A 35 11.63 -4.08 -30.60
C SER A 35 11.01 -5.27 -31.37
N TRP A 36 9.73 -5.58 -31.14
CA TRP A 36 9.04 -6.67 -31.84
C TRP A 36 8.66 -6.35 -33.28
N THR A 37 8.28 -5.09 -33.55
CA THR A 37 7.77 -4.63 -34.85
C THR A 37 8.82 -3.98 -35.75
N GLY A 38 10.00 -3.69 -35.20
CA GLY A 38 11.16 -3.15 -35.91
C GLY A 38 11.64 -4.06 -37.05
N ALA A 39 12.56 -3.55 -37.88
CA ALA A 39 13.05 -4.24 -39.08
C ALA A 39 13.58 -5.65 -38.78
N ASP A 40 14.32 -5.78 -37.68
CA ASP A 40 14.90 -7.04 -37.20
C ASP A 40 14.09 -7.67 -36.05
N GLY A 41 12.82 -7.27 -35.91
CA GLY A 41 11.96 -7.74 -34.83
C GLY A 41 11.42 -9.16 -35.07
N PRO A 42 11.17 -9.95 -34.01
CA PRO A 42 10.63 -11.32 -34.11
C PRO A 42 9.28 -11.42 -34.83
N LEU A 43 8.48 -10.35 -34.88
CA LEU A 43 7.20 -10.36 -35.61
C LEU A 43 7.34 -10.12 -37.12
N ARG A 44 8.54 -9.81 -37.62
CA ARG A 44 8.84 -9.70 -39.05
C ARG A 44 9.70 -10.85 -39.56
N LEU A 45 10.66 -11.33 -38.77
CA LEU A 45 11.54 -12.44 -39.09
C LEU A 45 10.79 -13.76 -38.91
N GLY A 46 10.54 -14.45 -40.02
CA GLY A 46 9.35 -15.26 -40.22
C GLY A 46 9.17 -16.58 -39.48
N ASP A 47 10.13 -17.06 -38.67
CA ASP A 47 10.04 -18.39 -38.02
C ASP A 47 10.56 -18.46 -36.57
N SER A 48 11.23 -17.42 -36.06
CA SER A 48 11.85 -17.47 -34.74
C SER A 48 11.34 -16.35 -33.81
N LEU A 49 10.18 -16.59 -33.20
CA LEU A 49 9.59 -15.63 -32.26
C LEU A 49 10.44 -15.43 -31.00
N TYR A 50 11.20 -16.45 -30.60
CA TYR A 50 11.80 -16.54 -29.26
C TYR A 50 13.33 -16.59 -29.26
N GLU A 51 13.98 -16.43 -30.42
CA GLU A 51 15.45 -16.33 -30.49
C GLU A 51 15.91 -14.88 -30.69
N GLY A 52 17.14 -14.62 -30.27
CA GLY A 52 17.79 -13.31 -30.42
C GLY A 52 17.60 -12.37 -29.24
N ARG A 53 18.17 -11.16 -29.36
CA ARG A 53 18.27 -10.18 -28.27
C ARG A 53 16.91 -9.57 -27.87
N HIS A 54 15.93 -9.60 -28.77
CA HIS A 54 14.60 -9.00 -28.58
C HIS A 54 13.49 -10.04 -28.74
N ALA A 55 13.64 -11.19 -28.08
CA ALA A 55 12.66 -12.27 -28.11
C ALA A 55 11.24 -11.78 -27.74
N PHE A 56 10.24 -12.29 -28.44
CA PHE A 56 8.84 -12.02 -28.14
C PHE A 56 8.46 -12.64 -26.80
N THR A 57 7.71 -11.92 -25.95
CA THR A 57 7.35 -12.42 -24.61
C THR A 57 5.92 -12.94 -24.49
N GLY A 58 5.11 -12.80 -25.56
CA GLY A 58 3.74 -13.30 -25.63
C GLY A 58 3.61 -14.75 -26.10
N THR A 59 2.37 -15.25 -26.19
CA THR A 59 2.09 -16.59 -26.72
C THR A 59 2.28 -16.68 -28.24
N PRO A 60 2.49 -17.88 -28.81
CA PRO A 60 2.56 -18.05 -30.25
C PRO A 60 1.30 -17.54 -30.97
N PHE A 61 0.12 -17.72 -30.35
CA PHE A 61 -1.14 -17.16 -30.85
C PHE A 61 -1.13 -15.63 -30.85
N ALA A 62 -0.63 -14.99 -29.79
CA ALA A 62 -0.48 -13.53 -29.77
C ALA A 62 0.48 -13.05 -30.85
N GLY A 63 1.60 -13.76 -31.08
CA GLY A 63 2.52 -13.48 -32.19
C GLY A 63 1.83 -13.56 -33.55
N MET A 64 1.03 -14.60 -33.79
CA MET A 64 0.23 -14.78 -35.01
C MET A 64 -0.75 -13.60 -35.23
N VAL A 65 -1.43 -13.14 -34.17
CA VAL A 65 -2.41 -12.04 -34.24
C VAL A 65 -1.72 -10.68 -34.43
N LEU A 66 -0.53 -10.48 -33.86
CA LEU A 66 0.21 -9.22 -33.95
C LEU A 66 1.06 -9.11 -35.23
N ARG A 67 1.38 -10.21 -35.91
CA ARG A 67 2.19 -10.22 -37.14
C ARG A 67 1.62 -9.33 -38.26
N PRO A 68 0.31 -9.28 -38.55
CA PRO A 68 -0.24 -8.33 -39.53
C PRO A 68 -0.10 -6.87 -39.12
N LEU A 69 -0.05 -6.57 -37.81
CA LEU A 69 0.16 -5.21 -37.32
C LEU A 69 1.63 -4.76 -37.48
N SER A 70 2.59 -5.69 -37.56
CA SER A 70 4.00 -5.36 -37.74
C SER A 70 4.32 -4.87 -39.16
N SER A 71 3.62 -5.38 -40.18
CA SER A 71 3.76 -4.92 -41.58
C SER A 71 3.06 -3.57 -41.82
N ALA A 72 1.99 -3.28 -41.06
CA ALA A 72 1.28 -2.00 -41.06
C ALA A 72 1.91 -0.95 -40.14
N ALA A 73 3.07 -1.23 -39.51
CA ALA A 73 3.79 -0.34 -38.60
C ALA A 73 4.36 0.89 -39.33
N ALA A 74 3.45 1.81 -39.67
CA ALA A 74 3.71 3.07 -40.32
C ALA A 74 3.98 4.19 -39.29
N GLN A 75 4.37 5.35 -39.80
CA GLN A 75 4.39 6.60 -39.06
C GLN A 75 3.07 6.76 -38.28
N GLY A 76 3.12 6.70 -36.95
CA GLY A 76 1.94 6.82 -36.09
C GLY A 76 1.55 5.58 -35.27
N LEU A 77 2.22 4.42 -35.42
CA LEU A 77 1.95 3.22 -34.61
C LEU A 77 1.94 3.52 -33.11
N GLY A 78 2.94 4.29 -32.62
CA GLY A 78 3.01 4.67 -31.21
C GLY A 78 1.82 5.51 -30.73
N VAL A 79 1.27 6.37 -31.60
CA VAL A 79 0.09 7.19 -31.30
C VAL A 79 -1.15 6.30 -31.21
N VAL A 80 -1.39 5.47 -32.22
CA VAL A 80 -2.53 4.55 -32.27
C VAL A 80 -2.49 3.57 -31.09
N TRP A 81 -1.33 3.01 -30.78
CA TRP A 81 -1.15 2.10 -29.65
C TRP A 81 -1.41 2.78 -28.31
N THR A 82 -0.91 4.01 -28.13
CA THR A 82 -1.13 4.78 -26.90
C THR A 82 -2.62 5.04 -26.67
N PHE A 83 -3.32 5.61 -27.66
CA PHE A 83 -4.75 5.89 -27.53
C PHE A 83 -5.59 4.61 -27.46
N GLY A 84 -5.21 3.56 -28.19
CA GLY A 84 -5.84 2.24 -28.14
C GLY A 84 -5.75 1.63 -26.73
N THR A 85 -4.56 1.61 -26.13
CA THR A 85 -4.36 1.12 -24.75
C THR A 85 -5.12 1.98 -23.74
N MET A 86 -5.17 3.30 -23.89
CA MET A 86 -6.01 4.17 -23.04
C MET A 86 -7.49 3.81 -23.11
N LEU A 87 -8.01 3.55 -24.32
CA LEU A 87 -9.40 3.12 -24.51
C LEU A 87 -9.66 1.74 -23.88
N LEU A 88 -8.74 0.79 -24.00
CA LEU A 88 -8.83 -0.52 -23.36
C LEU A 88 -8.84 -0.40 -21.83
N VAL A 89 -7.95 0.41 -21.25
CA VAL A 89 -7.91 0.68 -19.81
C VAL A 89 -9.21 1.34 -19.35
N ALA A 90 -9.73 2.31 -20.12
CA ALA A 90 -11.00 2.95 -19.81
C ALA A 90 -12.17 1.97 -19.87
N ALA A 91 -12.19 1.08 -20.86
CA ALA A 91 -13.19 0.03 -20.98
C ALA A 91 -13.13 -0.94 -19.78
N VAL A 92 -11.94 -1.34 -19.33
CA VAL A 92 -11.78 -2.16 -18.11
C VAL A 92 -12.39 -1.46 -16.91
N GLY A 93 -12.11 -0.17 -16.71
CA GLY A 93 -12.68 0.62 -15.60
C GLY A 93 -14.21 0.68 -15.65
N VAL A 94 -14.79 0.95 -16.81
CA VAL A 94 -16.25 1.00 -16.98
C VAL A 94 -16.90 -0.37 -16.77
N VAL A 95 -16.31 -1.43 -17.32
CA VAL A 95 -16.80 -2.81 -17.17
C VAL A 95 -16.68 -3.28 -15.72
N ALA A 96 -15.59 -2.95 -15.03
CA ALA A 96 -15.43 -3.26 -13.61
C ALA A 96 -16.51 -2.57 -12.77
N VAL A 97 -16.79 -1.28 -13.01
CA VAL A 97 -17.87 -0.57 -12.30
C VAL A 97 -19.25 -1.19 -12.58
N ARG A 98 -19.50 -1.66 -13.81
CA ARG A 98 -20.74 -2.39 -14.14
C ARG A 98 -20.84 -3.76 -13.45
N ALA A 99 -19.70 -4.38 -13.12
CA ALA A 99 -19.63 -5.66 -12.43
C ALA A 99 -19.77 -5.56 -10.89
N LEU A 100 -19.96 -4.34 -10.35
CA LEU A 100 -20.21 -4.13 -8.92
C LEU A 100 -21.53 -4.79 -8.48
N PRO A 101 -21.59 -5.30 -7.23
CA PRO A 101 -22.78 -5.96 -6.72
C PRO A 101 -23.98 -4.99 -6.64
N GLY A 102 -25.13 -5.39 -7.22
CA GLY A 102 -26.34 -4.57 -7.26
C GLY A 102 -27.15 -4.55 -5.94
N PRO A 103 -28.14 -3.65 -5.79
CA PRO A 103 -28.42 -2.50 -6.66
C PRO A 103 -27.43 -1.35 -6.41
N VAL A 104 -26.71 -0.94 -7.44
CA VAL A 104 -25.81 0.22 -7.39
C VAL A 104 -26.61 1.46 -7.75
N THR A 105 -26.66 2.46 -6.88
CA THR A 105 -27.37 3.71 -7.21
C THR A 105 -26.70 4.40 -8.40
N ARG A 106 -27.49 5.10 -9.25
CA ARG A 106 -26.95 5.91 -10.37
C ARG A 106 -25.85 6.87 -9.90
N ARG A 107 -26.00 7.43 -8.70
CA ARG A 107 -25.00 8.28 -8.05
C ARG A 107 -23.70 7.49 -7.84
N THR A 108 -23.73 6.33 -7.20
CA THR A 108 -22.54 5.51 -6.98
C THR A 108 -21.81 5.17 -8.28
N THR A 109 -22.53 4.79 -9.33
CA THR A 109 -21.92 4.49 -10.64
C THR A 109 -21.21 5.71 -11.24
N VAL A 110 -21.84 6.88 -11.20
CA VAL A 110 -21.30 8.12 -11.77
C VAL A 110 -20.02 8.58 -11.06
N PHE A 111 -19.89 8.31 -9.75
CA PHE A 111 -18.65 8.56 -9.00
C PHE A 111 -17.61 7.44 -9.16
N ALA A 112 -18.03 6.18 -9.26
CA ALA A 112 -17.14 5.03 -9.31
C ALA A 112 -16.33 4.98 -10.62
N VAL A 113 -16.89 5.40 -11.76
CA VAL A 113 -16.19 5.42 -13.05
C VAL A 113 -14.92 6.30 -13.01
N PRO A 114 -14.99 7.61 -12.73
CA PRO A 114 -13.78 8.44 -12.73
C PRO A 114 -12.77 8.02 -11.64
N VAL A 115 -13.22 7.45 -10.52
CA VAL A 115 -12.33 6.86 -9.50
C VAL A 115 -11.59 5.64 -10.06
N ALA A 116 -12.31 4.70 -10.69
CA ALA A 116 -11.71 3.52 -11.30
C ALA A 116 -10.71 3.91 -12.40
N LEU A 117 -11.07 4.87 -13.26
CA LEU A 117 -10.18 5.40 -14.30
C LEU A 117 -8.91 6.01 -13.70
N SER A 118 -9.06 6.81 -12.64
CA SER A 118 -7.92 7.44 -11.97
C SER A 118 -6.99 6.40 -11.34
N LEU A 119 -7.54 5.42 -10.62
CA LEU A 119 -6.77 4.33 -10.00
C LEU A 119 -6.04 3.48 -11.04
N LEU A 120 -6.70 3.13 -12.15
CA LEU A 120 -6.09 2.41 -13.25
C LEU A 120 -4.94 3.21 -13.86
N ALA A 121 -5.14 4.50 -14.14
CA ALA A 121 -4.14 5.35 -14.75
C ALA A 121 -2.86 5.51 -13.90
N VAL A 122 -2.97 5.53 -12.58
CA VAL A 122 -1.80 5.63 -11.68
C VAL A 122 -1.16 4.27 -11.35
N SER A 123 -1.83 3.16 -11.66
CA SER A 123 -1.35 1.83 -11.29
C SER A 123 -0.07 1.44 -12.04
N ILE A 124 0.83 0.73 -11.35
CA ILE A 124 2.09 0.22 -11.89
C ILE A 124 1.84 -0.67 -13.12
N PRO A 125 0.88 -1.63 -13.11
CA PRO A 125 0.62 -2.47 -14.28
C PRO A 125 0.30 -1.67 -15.54
N VAL A 126 -0.57 -0.65 -15.43
CA VAL A 126 -0.96 0.19 -16.57
C VAL A 126 0.20 1.08 -17.02
N ARG A 127 0.92 1.71 -16.08
CA ARG A 127 2.12 2.50 -16.40
C ARG A 127 3.16 1.66 -17.14
N ASN A 128 3.38 0.41 -16.70
CA ASN A 128 4.31 -0.50 -17.33
C ASN A 128 3.82 -0.96 -18.71
N THR A 129 2.52 -1.20 -18.90
CA THR A 129 1.94 -1.46 -20.23
C THR A 129 2.23 -0.32 -21.21
N PHE A 130 2.15 0.95 -20.78
CA PHE A 130 2.48 2.10 -21.62
C PHE A 130 3.97 2.27 -21.88
N HIS A 131 4.83 1.87 -20.95
CA HIS A 131 6.28 1.90 -21.14
C HIS A 131 6.73 0.82 -22.13
N LEU A 132 6.19 -0.39 -22.01
CA LEU A 132 6.59 -1.53 -22.83
C LEU A 132 5.81 -1.65 -24.15
N GLY A 133 4.56 -1.17 -24.19
CA GLY A 133 3.68 -1.41 -25.34
C GLY A 133 3.06 -2.82 -25.34
N GLN A 134 2.80 -3.36 -24.16
CA GLN A 134 2.27 -4.72 -23.97
C GLN A 134 0.77 -4.83 -24.27
N THR A 135 0.29 -6.04 -24.59
CA THR A 135 -1.14 -6.30 -24.90
C THR A 135 -1.96 -6.78 -23.70
N SER A 136 -1.37 -6.85 -22.52
CA SER A 136 -1.94 -7.51 -21.32
C SER A 136 -3.25 -6.94 -20.78
N VAL A 137 -3.62 -5.71 -21.14
CA VAL A 137 -4.93 -5.15 -20.77
C VAL A 137 -6.07 -5.82 -21.54
N LEU A 138 -5.82 -6.27 -22.77
CA LEU A 138 -6.83 -6.89 -23.64
C LEU A 138 -7.36 -8.22 -23.07
N PRO A 139 -6.52 -9.19 -22.64
CA PRO A 139 -6.98 -10.40 -21.97
C PRO A 139 -7.88 -10.11 -20.75
N VAL A 140 -7.51 -9.12 -19.92
CA VAL A 140 -8.31 -8.73 -18.75
C VAL A 140 -9.70 -8.23 -19.18
N LEU A 141 -9.75 -7.36 -20.18
CA LEU A 141 -11.02 -6.84 -20.71
C LEU A 141 -11.89 -7.95 -21.30
N LEU A 142 -11.31 -8.83 -22.12
CA LEU A 142 -11.99 -9.96 -22.75
C LEU A 142 -12.59 -10.90 -21.69
N VAL A 143 -11.81 -11.23 -20.65
CA VAL A 143 -12.30 -12.03 -19.53
C VAL A 143 -13.43 -11.32 -18.80
N LEU A 144 -13.29 -10.04 -18.43
CA LEU A 144 -14.34 -9.32 -17.69
C LEU A 144 -15.65 -9.20 -18.49
N VAL A 145 -15.57 -8.87 -19.78
CA VAL A 145 -16.75 -8.80 -20.66
C VAL A 145 -17.35 -10.20 -20.83
N GLY A 146 -16.52 -11.21 -21.11
CA GLY A 146 -16.97 -12.60 -21.24
C GLY A 146 -17.60 -13.14 -19.95
N TRP A 147 -17.06 -12.74 -18.80
CA TRP A 147 -17.53 -13.10 -17.46
C TRP A 147 -18.94 -12.58 -17.18
N LEU A 148 -19.20 -11.31 -17.52
CA LEU A 148 -20.52 -10.70 -17.43
C LEU A 148 -21.49 -11.35 -18.42
N LEU A 149 -21.08 -11.53 -19.67
CA LEU A 149 -21.90 -12.15 -20.71
C LEU A 149 -22.18 -13.63 -20.48
N ALA A 150 -21.37 -14.34 -19.69
CA ALA A 150 -21.56 -15.76 -19.42
C ALA A 150 -22.90 -16.08 -18.71
N ALA A 151 -23.57 -15.07 -18.12
CA ALA A 151 -24.88 -15.21 -17.52
C ALA A 151 -26.00 -15.30 -18.59
N GLU A 152 -25.93 -14.43 -19.60
CA GLU A 152 -27.01 -14.23 -20.58
C GLU A 152 -26.72 -14.93 -21.92
N ARG A 153 -25.45 -14.89 -22.35
CA ARG A 153 -24.97 -15.35 -23.65
C ARG A 153 -23.78 -16.29 -23.46
N GLY A 154 -24.03 -17.43 -22.81
CA GLY A 154 -23.00 -18.37 -22.37
C GLY A 154 -21.94 -18.71 -23.43
N ARG A 155 -22.33 -18.94 -24.70
CA ARG A 155 -21.37 -19.24 -25.78
C ARG A 155 -20.44 -18.06 -26.07
N THR A 156 -20.98 -16.88 -26.30
CA THR A 156 -20.22 -15.65 -26.57
C THR A 156 -19.30 -15.32 -25.40
N GLY A 157 -19.80 -15.42 -24.17
CA GLY A 157 -19.00 -15.19 -22.96
C GLY A 157 -17.82 -16.16 -22.86
N GLY A 158 -18.05 -17.44 -23.16
CA GLY A 158 -17.01 -18.45 -23.20
C GLY A 158 -15.96 -18.19 -24.28
N VAL A 159 -16.36 -17.86 -25.51
CA VAL A 159 -15.43 -17.54 -26.62
C VAL A 159 -14.48 -16.41 -26.23
N LEU A 160 -14.98 -15.32 -25.62
CA LEU A 160 -14.13 -14.21 -25.18
C LEU A 160 -13.10 -14.63 -24.12
N ILE A 161 -13.50 -15.46 -23.16
CA ILE A 161 -12.58 -16.00 -22.13
C ILE A 161 -11.57 -16.96 -22.76
N GLY A 162 -11.98 -17.77 -23.74
CA GLY A 162 -11.08 -18.67 -24.48
C GLY A 162 -10.05 -17.93 -25.33
N LEU A 163 -10.46 -16.84 -26.00
CA LEU A 163 -9.54 -15.93 -26.72
C LEU A 163 -8.55 -15.27 -25.75
N ALA A 164 -9.03 -14.81 -24.59
CA ALA A 164 -8.16 -14.27 -23.57
C ALA A 164 -7.15 -15.30 -23.05
N ALA A 165 -7.57 -16.56 -22.88
CA ALA A 165 -6.69 -17.67 -22.53
C ALA A 165 -5.66 -17.97 -23.62
N ALA A 166 -6.01 -17.83 -24.90
CA ALA A 166 -5.04 -18.02 -25.98
C ALA A 166 -3.96 -16.92 -25.99
N LEU A 167 -4.29 -15.71 -25.54
CA LEU A 167 -3.35 -14.60 -25.35
C LEU A 167 -2.57 -14.71 -24.03
N GLN A 168 -3.21 -15.19 -22.96
CA GLN A 168 -2.63 -15.34 -21.63
C GLN A 168 -3.14 -16.63 -20.96
N PRO A 169 -2.43 -17.76 -21.10
CA PRO A 169 -2.94 -19.10 -20.74
C PRO A 169 -3.42 -19.25 -19.30
N ALA A 170 -2.81 -18.53 -18.38
CA ALA A 170 -3.15 -18.62 -16.97
C ALA A 170 -4.63 -18.28 -16.68
N VAL A 171 -5.32 -17.50 -17.53
CA VAL A 171 -6.76 -17.18 -17.33
C VAL A 171 -7.70 -18.35 -17.64
N VAL A 172 -7.21 -19.51 -18.08
CA VAL A 172 -7.98 -20.76 -18.14
C VAL A 172 -8.61 -21.11 -16.77
N LEU A 173 -8.02 -20.64 -15.67
CA LEU A 173 -8.55 -20.82 -14.31
C LEU A 173 -9.96 -20.23 -14.09
N PHE A 174 -10.44 -19.35 -14.98
CA PHE A 174 -11.83 -18.86 -14.95
C PHE A 174 -12.85 -19.93 -15.38
N LEU A 175 -12.47 -20.93 -16.20
CA LEU A 175 -13.38 -21.95 -16.72
C LEU A 175 -13.91 -22.89 -15.61
N PRO A 176 -13.09 -23.40 -14.67
CA PRO A 176 -13.60 -24.16 -13.52
C PRO A 176 -14.64 -23.40 -12.70
N VAL A 177 -14.47 -22.09 -12.49
CA VAL A 177 -15.45 -21.29 -11.72
C VAL A 177 -16.78 -21.21 -12.47
N LEU A 178 -16.76 -21.02 -13.80
CA LEU A 178 -17.95 -21.07 -14.64
C LEU A 178 -18.62 -22.46 -14.59
N TRP A 179 -17.82 -23.52 -14.60
CA TRP A 179 -18.32 -24.89 -14.51
C TRP A 179 -19.07 -25.13 -13.19
N PHE A 180 -18.46 -24.81 -12.05
CA PHE A 180 -19.03 -25.02 -10.72
C PHE A 180 -20.16 -24.04 -10.35
N THR A 181 -20.36 -22.99 -11.15
CA THR A 181 -21.49 -22.05 -11.01
C THR A 181 -22.63 -22.34 -11.98
N GLY A 182 -22.58 -23.48 -12.68
CA GLY A 182 -23.66 -23.95 -13.57
C GLY A 182 -23.56 -23.42 -15.01
N ARG A 183 -22.58 -22.57 -15.32
CA ARG A 183 -22.35 -21.98 -16.65
C ARG A 183 -21.50 -22.89 -17.54
N ARG A 184 -21.84 -24.19 -17.58
CA ARG A 184 -21.06 -25.23 -18.27
C ARG A 184 -20.86 -24.97 -19.76
N ARG A 185 -21.88 -24.43 -20.44
CA ARG A 185 -21.75 -24.07 -21.87
C ARG A 185 -20.64 -23.04 -22.10
N ALA A 186 -20.55 -22.01 -21.25
CA ALA A 186 -19.51 -21.00 -21.33
C ALA A 186 -18.12 -21.60 -21.06
N ALA A 187 -18.01 -22.46 -20.04
CA ALA A 187 -16.77 -23.17 -19.73
C ALA A 187 -16.29 -24.05 -20.90
N LEU A 188 -17.20 -24.84 -21.50
CA LEU A 188 -16.90 -25.70 -22.64
C LEU A 188 -16.51 -24.90 -23.89
N THR A 189 -17.27 -23.84 -24.22
CA THR A 189 -16.91 -22.98 -25.37
C THR A 189 -15.59 -22.25 -25.14
N GLY A 190 -15.31 -21.79 -23.91
CA GLY A 190 -14.04 -21.15 -23.61
C GLY A 190 -12.86 -22.11 -23.71
N GLY A 191 -13.00 -23.33 -23.17
CA GLY A 191 -12.00 -24.38 -23.35
C GLY A 191 -11.80 -24.75 -24.81
N GLY A 192 -12.89 -24.92 -25.56
CA GLY A 192 -12.85 -25.21 -26.99
C GLY A 192 -12.19 -24.10 -27.81
N THR A 193 -12.50 -22.83 -27.54
CA THR A 193 -11.85 -21.69 -28.21
C THR A 193 -10.36 -21.60 -27.86
N PHE A 194 -9.98 -21.76 -26.59
CA PHE A 194 -8.57 -21.78 -26.19
C PHE A 194 -7.79 -22.89 -26.92
N LEU A 195 -8.34 -24.11 -26.95
CA LEU A 195 -7.74 -25.23 -27.65
C LEU A 195 -7.64 -24.96 -29.16
N ALA A 196 -8.70 -24.47 -29.79
CA ALA A 196 -8.72 -24.17 -31.22
C ALA A 196 -7.66 -23.10 -31.60
N CYS A 197 -7.56 -22.02 -30.83
CA CYS A 197 -6.55 -20.98 -31.05
C CYS A 197 -5.13 -21.49 -30.82
N SER A 198 -4.93 -22.31 -29.78
CA SER A 198 -3.62 -22.91 -29.49
C SER A 198 -3.18 -23.88 -30.58
N LEU A 199 -4.10 -24.74 -31.05
CA LEU A 199 -3.84 -25.68 -32.15
C LEU A 199 -3.59 -24.95 -33.48
N ALA A 200 -4.32 -23.85 -33.75
CA ALA A 200 -4.04 -23.01 -34.90
C ALA A 200 -2.64 -22.40 -34.83
N ALA A 201 -2.21 -21.95 -33.65
CA ALA A 201 -0.85 -21.43 -33.47
C ALA A 201 0.21 -22.53 -33.65
N TRP A 202 -0.03 -23.77 -33.18
CA TRP A 202 0.84 -24.91 -33.44
C TRP A 202 0.91 -25.29 -34.93
N ALA A 203 -0.19 -25.15 -35.66
CA ALA A 203 -0.23 -25.45 -37.10
C ALA A 203 0.51 -24.39 -37.94
N VAL A 204 0.48 -23.13 -37.52
CA VAL A 204 1.12 -22.01 -38.25
C VAL A 204 2.56 -21.77 -37.80
N LEU A 205 2.86 -21.97 -36.52
CA LEU A 205 4.14 -21.68 -35.87
C LEU A 205 4.58 -22.86 -34.97
N PRO A 206 4.90 -24.04 -35.52
CA PRO A 206 5.18 -25.25 -34.75
C PRO A 206 6.40 -25.10 -33.85
N ASP A 207 7.52 -24.60 -34.37
CA ASP A 207 8.79 -24.47 -33.63
C ASP A 207 8.67 -23.45 -32.49
N ALA A 208 8.05 -22.30 -32.77
CA ALA A 208 7.77 -21.31 -31.74
C ALA A 208 6.80 -21.86 -30.67
N SER A 209 5.81 -22.66 -31.07
CA SER A 209 4.88 -23.29 -30.13
C SER A 209 5.59 -24.31 -29.24
N TRP A 210 6.49 -25.12 -29.79
CA TRP A 210 7.35 -26.02 -29.03
C TRP A 210 8.24 -25.23 -28.06
N ALA A 211 8.91 -24.19 -28.54
CA ALA A 211 9.77 -23.33 -27.73
C ALA A 211 9.01 -22.68 -26.56
N TYR A 212 7.79 -22.19 -26.77
CA TYR A 212 7.00 -21.54 -25.71
C TYR A 212 6.49 -22.53 -24.66
N TRP A 213 5.92 -23.66 -25.08
CA TRP A 213 5.26 -24.60 -24.17
C TRP A 213 6.23 -25.55 -23.48
N VAL A 214 7.31 -25.94 -24.16
CA VAL A 214 8.24 -26.97 -23.68
C VAL A 214 9.53 -26.34 -23.15
N HIS A 215 10.23 -25.55 -23.96
CA HIS A 215 11.53 -24.97 -23.55
C HIS A 215 11.36 -23.84 -22.53
N HIS A 216 10.40 -22.95 -22.77
CA HIS A 216 10.11 -21.82 -21.90
C HIS A 216 8.83 -22.05 -21.09
N VAL A 217 8.50 -23.27 -20.65
CA VAL A 217 7.30 -23.64 -19.85
C VAL A 217 6.25 -22.52 -19.66
N ALA A 218 5.53 -22.21 -20.74
CA ALA A 218 4.53 -21.14 -20.83
C ALA A 218 5.05 -19.70 -20.55
N GLY A 219 6.18 -19.35 -21.15
CA GLY A 219 6.84 -18.05 -21.11
C GLY A 219 7.87 -17.82 -20.00
N THR A 220 8.29 -18.84 -19.25
CA THR A 220 9.36 -18.72 -18.24
C THR A 220 10.71 -18.43 -18.90
N GLY A 221 11.38 -17.36 -18.46
CA GLY A 221 12.69 -16.95 -18.99
C GLY A 221 12.61 -16.17 -20.30
N LEU A 222 11.41 -15.92 -20.84
CA LEU A 222 11.23 -14.97 -21.94
C LEU A 222 11.20 -13.54 -21.39
N GLY A 223 12.13 -12.71 -21.87
CA GLY A 223 12.33 -11.35 -21.36
C GLY A 223 13.33 -11.36 -20.20
N ASP A 224 12.85 -11.06 -19.00
CA ASP A 224 13.69 -11.03 -17.79
C ASP A 224 13.89 -12.43 -17.18
N PRO A 225 14.93 -12.62 -16.34
CA PRO A 225 15.10 -13.81 -15.52
C PRO A 225 13.84 -14.14 -14.68
N ALA A 226 13.56 -15.43 -14.48
CA ALA A 226 12.34 -15.86 -13.78
C ALA A 226 12.30 -15.45 -12.30
N ASP A 227 13.45 -15.21 -11.68
CA ASP A 227 13.61 -14.71 -10.31
C ASP A 227 13.53 -13.17 -10.20
N ALA A 228 13.47 -12.44 -11.32
CA ALA A 228 13.40 -10.98 -11.32
C ALA A 228 12.23 -10.47 -10.47
N VAL A 229 12.43 -9.34 -9.77
CA VAL A 229 11.40 -8.71 -8.91
C VAL A 229 10.15 -8.32 -9.71
N ALA A 230 10.27 -8.12 -11.03
CA ALA A 230 9.13 -7.91 -11.90
C ALA A 230 8.17 -9.12 -11.97
N ASN A 231 8.67 -10.34 -11.72
CA ASN A 231 7.88 -11.57 -11.67
C ASN A 231 7.26 -11.78 -10.27
N GLN A 232 5.95 -11.57 -10.17
CA GLN A 232 5.17 -11.68 -8.92
C GLN A 232 4.38 -12.99 -8.85
N SER A 233 4.91 -14.08 -9.39
CA SER A 233 4.34 -15.43 -9.25
C SER A 233 4.97 -16.22 -8.10
N LEU A 234 4.31 -17.29 -7.67
CA LEU A 234 4.87 -18.24 -6.70
C LEU A 234 6.20 -18.82 -7.18
N HIS A 235 6.31 -19.11 -8.48
CA HIS A 235 7.56 -19.60 -9.08
C HIS A 235 8.70 -18.59 -8.89
N GLY A 236 8.50 -17.32 -9.26
CA GLY A 236 9.51 -16.28 -9.06
C GLY A 236 9.87 -16.07 -7.59
N ALA A 237 8.91 -16.19 -6.68
CA ALA A 237 9.17 -16.09 -5.24
C ALA A 237 9.99 -17.26 -4.68
N LEU A 238 9.75 -18.48 -5.15
CA LEU A 238 10.55 -19.65 -4.76
C LEU A 238 12.00 -19.54 -5.27
N LEU A 239 12.17 -19.08 -6.51
CA LEU A 239 13.50 -18.86 -7.08
C LEU A 239 14.27 -17.75 -6.31
N ARG A 240 13.62 -16.63 -5.97
CA ARG A 240 14.21 -15.58 -5.12
C ARG A 240 14.56 -16.07 -3.71
N ALA A 241 13.86 -17.08 -3.21
CA ALA A 241 14.19 -17.74 -1.95
C ALA A 241 15.36 -18.73 -2.08
N GLY A 242 15.96 -18.88 -3.27
CA GLY A 242 17.09 -19.77 -3.55
C GLY A 242 16.70 -21.23 -3.77
N LEU A 243 15.42 -21.53 -3.98
CA LEU A 243 14.97 -22.89 -4.27
C LEU A 243 15.10 -23.18 -5.76
N HIS A 244 15.83 -24.24 -6.10
CA HIS A 244 16.02 -24.71 -7.47
C HIS A 244 15.89 -26.24 -7.56
N GLY A 245 15.43 -26.74 -8.71
CA GLY A 245 15.46 -28.17 -9.04
C GLY A 245 14.21 -28.95 -8.58
N PRO A 246 14.30 -30.26 -8.27
CA PRO A 246 13.12 -31.09 -8.03
C PRO A 246 12.24 -30.61 -6.86
N LEU A 247 12.85 -30.09 -5.79
CA LEU A 247 12.13 -29.57 -4.63
C LEU A 247 11.28 -28.34 -4.99
N GLU A 248 11.86 -27.43 -5.77
CA GLU A 248 11.18 -26.24 -6.28
C GLU A 248 9.95 -26.65 -7.10
N VAL A 249 10.10 -27.59 -8.03
CA VAL A 249 9.00 -28.08 -8.88
C VAL A 249 7.89 -28.72 -8.05
N VAL A 250 8.23 -29.63 -7.13
CA VAL A 250 7.23 -30.32 -6.29
C VAL A 250 6.48 -29.32 -5.41
N LEU A 251 7.20 -28.40 -4.77
CA LEU A 251 6.62 -27.37 -3.91
C LEU A 251 5.74 -26.41 -4.72
N LEU A 252 6.21 -25.97 -5.89
CA LEU A 252 5.45 -25.11 -6.80
C LEU A 252 4.14 -25.78 -7.23
N LEU A 253 4.18 -27.03 -7.66
CA LEU A 253 2.98 -27.77 -8.06
C LEU A 253 1.99 -27.92 -6.89
N ALA A 254 2.48 -28.24 -5.69
CA ALA A 254 1.66 -28.33 -4.49
C ALA A 254 0.98 -26.99 -4.15
N LEU A 255 1.75 -25.88 -4.21
CA LEU A 255 1.25 -24.53 -3.95
C LEU A 255 0.24 -24.08 -5.03
N ILE A 256 0.49 -24.37 -6.31
CA ILE A 256 -0.43 -24.10 -7.41
C ILE A 256 -1.77 -24.79 -7.16
N VAL A 257 -1.76 -26.09 -6.85
CA VAL A 257 -2.99 -26.86 -6.58
C VAL A 257 -3.72 -26.30 -5.35
N ALA A 258 -2.99 -25.99 -4.27
CA ALA A 258 -3.58 -25.43 -3.05
C ALA A 258 -4.24 -24.06 -3.31
N VAL A 259 -3.52 -23.14 -3.96
CA VAL A 259 -4.02 -21.78 -4.26
C VAL A 259 -5.17 -21.84 -5.26
N ALA A 260 -5.04 -22.59 -6.35
CA ALA A 260 -6.08 -22.70 -7.37
C ALA A 260 -7.37 -23.30 -6.78
N SER A 261 -7.27 -24.38 -6.00
CA SER A 261 -8.44 -25.03 -5.41
C SER A 261 -9.16 -24.13 -4.40
N LEU A 262 -8.41 -23.44 -3.52
CA LEU A 262 -8.98 -22.52 -2.54
C LEU A 262 -9.61 -21.30 -3.21
N ALA A 263 -8.91 -20.70 -4.18
CA ALA A 263 -9.40 -19.55 -4.93
C ALA A 263 -10.65 -19.87 -5.75
N VAL A 264 -10.70 -21.03 -6.43
CA VAL A 264 -11.90 -21.46 -7.16
C VAL A 264 -13.08 -21.66 -6.21
N ARG A 265 -12.88 -22.33 -5.06
CA ARG A 265 -13.94 -22.49 -4.04
C ARG A 265 -14.47 -21.14 -3.56
N ARG A 266 -13.59 -20.19 -3.29
CA ARG A 266 -13.94 -18.83 -2.83
C ARG A 266 -14.61 -18.01 -3.93
N ALA A 267 -14.10 -18.04 -5.15
CA ALA A 267 -14.69 -17.36 -6.30
C ALA A 267 -16.10 -17.88 -6.61
N VAL A 268 -16.32 -19.19 -6.56
CA VAL A 268 -17.65 -19.81 -6.70
C VAL A 268 -18.61 -19.27 -5.63
N ARG A 269 -18.16 -19.17 -4.37
CA ARG A 269 -18.96 -18.60 -3.28
C ARG A 269 -19.35 -17.15 -3.56
N TYR A 270 -18.40 -16.28 -3.91
CA TYR A 270 -18.68 -14.87 -4.19
C TYR A 270 -19.52 -14.66 -5.46
N MET A 271 -19.36 -15.53 -6.46
CA MET A 271 -20.16 -15.49 -7.67
C MET A 271 -21.62 -15.87 -7.38
N ARG A 272 -21.86 -16.90 -6.56
CA ARG A 272 -23.21 -17.29 -6.09
C ARG A 272 -23.85 -16.23 -5.21
N ASP A 273 -23.05 -15.51 -4.44
CA ASP A 273 -23.47 -14.35 -3.65
C ASP A 273 -23.80 -13.12 -4.54
N GLY A 274 -23.50 -13.17 -5.85
CA GLY A 274 -23.77 -12.10 -6.82
C GLY A 274 -22.69 -11.00 -6.84
N GLN A 275 -21.53 -11.25 -6.24
CA GLN A 275 -20.36 -10.34 -6.29
C GLN A 275 -19.46 -10.69 -7.48
N LEU A 276 -19.93 -10.39 -8.70
CA LEU A 276 -19.26 -10.81 -9.94
C LEU A 276 -17.83 -10.26 -10.08
N LEU A 277 -17.61 -8.97 -9.79
CA LEU A 277 -16.28 -8.36 -9.83
C LEU A 277 -15.33 -8.97 -8.81
N LEU A 278 -15.80 -9.22 -7.58
CA LEU A 278 -14.97 -9.82 -6.54
C LEU A 278 -14.58 -11.25 -6.90
N ALA A 279 -15.52 -12.05 -7.44
CA ALA A 279 -15.23 -13.39 -7.91
C ALA A 279 -14.16 -13.37 -9.01
N ALA A 280 -14.29 -12.46 -9.99
CA ALA A 280 -13.30 -12.29 -11.05
C ALA A 280 -11.93 -11.84 -10.50
N ALA A 281 -11.91 -10.91 -9.53
CA ALA A 281 -10.68 -10.45 -8.90
C ALA A 281 -9.99 -11.56 -8.09
N VAL A 282 -10.74 -12.36 -7.30
CA VAL A 282 -10.21 -13.51 -6.56
C VAL A 282 -9.59 -14.54 -7.51
N THR A 283 -10.28 -14.86 -8.61
CA THR A 283 -9.73 -15.75 -9.64
C THR A 283 -8.50 -15.15 -10.32
N GLY A 284 -8.54 -13.88 -10.70
CA GLY A 284 -7.41 -13.17 -11.32
C GLY A 284 -6.19 -13.04 -10.40
N CYS A 285 -6.38 -12.83 -9.10
CA CYS A 285 -5.28 -12.87 -8.12
C CYS A 285 -4.65 -14.27 -8.05
N ALA A 286 -5.47 -15.32 -8.12
CA ALA A 286 -4.94 -16.68 -8.21
C ALA A 286 -4.18 -16.91 -9.53
N VAL A 287 -4.68 -16.38 -10.65
CA VAL A 287 -3.97 -16.40 -11.95
C VAL A 287 -2.58 -15.78 -11.84
N VAL A 288 -2.45 -14.62 -11.18
CA VAL A 288 -1.14 -13.96 -10.93
C VAL A 288 -0.24 -14.85 -10.06
N ALA A 289 -0.77 -15.48 -9.02
CA ALA A 289 0.03 -16.29 -8.11
C ALA A 289 0.52 -17.60 -8.76
N VAL A 290 -0.34 -18.27 -9.54
CA VAL A 290 -0.09 -19.63 -10.06
C VAL A 290 0.50 -19.65 -11.47
N SER A 291 0.58 -18.51 -12.16
CA SER A 291 1.21 -18.46 -13.47
C SER A 291 2.72 -18.71 -13.35
N PRO A 292 3.36 -19.33 -14.36
CA PRO A 292 4.81 -19.54 -14.32
C PRO A 292 5.59 -18.22 -14.22
N THR A 293 5.12 -17.20 -14.96
CA THR A 293 5.54 -15.81 -14.84
C THR A 293 4.33 -14.90 -14.68
N ALA A 294 4.47 -13.86 -13.87
CA ALA A 294 3.47 -12.83 -13.64
C ALA A 294 4.15 -11.46 -13.66
N TRP A 295 4.47 -10.98 -14.87
CA TRP A 295 5.13 -9.70 -15.08
C TRP A 295 4.27 -8.53 -14.62
N GLN A 296 4.89 -7.39 -14.30
CA GLN A 296 4.19 -6.20 -13.79
C GLN A 296 2.98 -5.78 -14.64
N HIS A 297 3.08 -5.87 -15.97
CA HIS A 297 2.00 -5.50 -16.87
C HIS A 297 0.80 -6.50 -16.86
N GLN A 298 0.94 -7.69 -16.27
CA GLN A 298 -0.11 -8.74 -16.18
C GLN A 298 -0.84 -8.75 -14.82
N GLN A 299 -0.44 -7.91 -13.87
CA GLN A 299 -0.91 -7.95 -12.48
C GLN A 299 -2.18 -7.14 -12.21
N LEU A 300 -2.83 -6.62 -13.26
CA LEU A 300 -4.00 -5.72 -13.16
C LEU A 300 -5.17 -6.30 -12.35
N TRP A 301 -5.28 -7.63 -12.30
CA TRP A 301 -6.28 -8.35 -11.49
C TRP A 301 -6.25 -7.99 -10.01
N VAL A 302 -5.05 -7.75 -9.45
CA VAL A 302 -4.89 -7.43 -8.02
C VAL A 302 -5.58 -6.12 -7.68
N LEU A 303 -5.53 -5.11 -8.57
CA LEU A 303 -6.24 -3.85 -8.36
C LEU A 303 -7.76 -4.03 -8.34
N LEU A 304 -8.31 -4.95 -9.12
CA LEU A 304 -9.75 -5.24 -9.12
C LEU A 304 -10.22 -5.82 -7.78
N ALA A 305 -9.31 -6.36 -6.96
CA ALA A 305 -9.63 -6.86 -5.62
C ALA A 305 -10.05 -5.73 -4.66
N VAL A 306 -9.85 -4.44 -5.00
CA VAL A 306 -10.44 -3.28 -4.30
C VAL A 306 -11.97 -3.42 -4.11
N ALA A 307 -12.63 -4.19 -4.99
CA ALA A 307 -14.06 -4.51 -4.87
C ALA A 307 -14.44 -5.26 -3.58
N GLY A 308 -13.48 -5.95 -2.96
CA GLY A 308 -13.68 -6.75 -1.76
C GLY A 308 -13.94 -5.90 -0.51
N ARG A 309 -15.03 -6.20 0.20
CA ARG A 309 -15.35 -5.56 1.48
C ARG A 309 -14.86 -6.41 2.65
N VAL A 310 -14.03 -5.83 3.51
CA VAL A 310 -13.49 -6.48 4.71
C VAL A 310 -13.90 -5.69 5.95
N GLY A 311 -14.09 -6.40 7.07
CA GLY A 311 -14.29 -5.80 8.39
C GLY A 311 -15.73 -5.34 8.65
N ARG A 312 -16.19 -5.47 9.90
CA ARG A 312 -17.58 -5.17 10.27
C ARG A 312 -17.80 -3.68 10.57
N ARG A 313 -16.75 -2.95 10.94
CA ARG A 313 -16.81 -1.53 11.33
C ARG A 313 -16.49 -0.61 10.15
N THR A 314 -17.05 0.60 10.13
CA THR A 314 -16.78 1.60 9.09
C THR A 314 -15.29 1.91 8.91
N GLY A 315 -14.52 1.94 10.02
CA GLY A 315 -13.08 2.21 9.98
C GLY A 315 -12.23 1.06 9.42
N ASP A 316 -12.74 -0.17 9.47
CA ASP A 316 -12.02 -1.34 8.93
C ASP A 316 -12.23 -1.48 7.41
N ARG A 317 -13.32 -0.91 6.88
CA ARG A 317 -13.71 -1.02 5.45
C ARG A 317 -12.68 -0.46 4.48
N LEU A 318 -11.88 0.51 4.93
CA LEU A 318 -10.87 1.15 4.09
C LEU A 318 -9.54 0.39 4.06
N VAL A 319 -9.30 -0.53 5.01
CA VAL A 319 -8.00 -1.21 5.14
C VAL A 319 -7.64 -1.94 3.85
N TRP A 320 -8.53 -2.78 3.35
CA TRP A 320 -8.30 -3.58 2.16
C TRP A 320 -8.15 -2.75 0.88
N PRO A 321 -9.10 -1.87 0.51
CA PRO A 321 -8.95 -1.08 -0.71
C PRO A 321 -7.75 -0.13 -0.66
N VAL A 322 -7.41 0.44 0.51
CA VAL A 322 -6.20 1.25 0.66
C VAL A 322 -4.96 0.38 0.48
N PHE A 323 -4.87 -0.77 1.15
CA PHE A 323 -3.74 -1.70 1.01
C PHE A 323 -3.50 -2.09 -0.46
N VAL A 324 -4.54 -2.56 -1.15
CA VAL A 324 -4.44 -2.93 -2.57
C VAL A 324 -4.03 -1.74 -3.44
N THR A 325 -4.61 -0.56 -3.20
CA THR A 325 -4.25 0.65 -3.96
C THR A 325 -2.78 1.00 -3.77
N LEU A 326 -2.28 1.00 -2.52
CA LEU A 326 -0.88 1.31 -2.24
C LEU A 326 0.06 0.30 -2.91
N VAL A 327 -0.21 -1.00 -2.76
CA VAL A 327 0.61 -2.06 -3.39
C VAL A 327 0.62 -1.96 -4.91
N MET A 328 -0.47 -1.49 -5.52
CA MET A 328 -0.60 -1.37 -6.98
C MET A 328 -0.12 -0.03 -7.55
N THR A 329 0.23 0.96 -6.72
CA THR A 329 0.58 2.31 -7.16
C THR A 329 1.95 2.78 -6.70
N LEU A 330 2.47 2.20 -5.62
CA LEU A 330 3.76 2.58 -5.02
C LEU A 330 4.77 1.44 -5.13
N ASP A 331 6.04 1.82 -5.25
CA ASP A 331 7.15 0.87 -5.27
C ASP A 331 7.41 0.27 -3.88
N ALA A 332 8.15 -0.85 -3.85
CA ALA A 332 8.46 -1.59 -2.62
C ALA A 332 9.07 -0.71 -1.51
N ASP A 333 9.95 0.22 -1.90
CA ASP A 333 10.62 1.17 -1.01
C ASP A 333 9.68 2.12 -0.27
N ALA A 334 8.48 2.35 -0.79
CA ALA A 334 7.45 3.14 -0.13
C ALA A 334 6.61 2.31 0.84
N LEU A 335 6.41 1.03 0.52
CA LEU A 335 5.56 0.11 1.28
C LEU A 335 6.26 -0.44 2.52
N VAL A 336 7.57 -0.66 2.45
CA VAL A 336 8.31 -1.43 3.46
C VAL A 336 9.64 -0.73 3.80
N PRO A 337 10.06 -0.64 5.07
CA PRO A 337 11.34 -0.02 5.44
C PRO A 337 12.54 -0.72 4.80
N LYS A 338 13.60 0.03 4.48
CA LYS A 338 14.87 -0.49 3.96
C LYS A 338 15.69 -1.19 5.05
N ILE A 339 15.14 -2.26 5.61
CA ILE A 339 15.80 -3.13 6.58
C ILE A 339 15.85 -4.51 5.95
N ALA A 340 17.01 -5.17 5.97
CA ALA A 340 17.21 -6.47 5.32
C ALA A 340 16.13 -7.50 5.69
N ALA A 341 15.67 -7.49 6.96
CA ALA A 341 14.61 -8.34 7.46
C ALA A 341 13.26 -8.21 6.72
N PHE A 342 13.01 -7.09 6.03
CA PHE A 342 11.77 -6.86 5.31
C PHE A 342 11.92 -6.82 3.78
N GLY A 343 13.13 -7.01 3.24
CA GLY A 343 13.38 -6.98 1.79
C GLY A 343 12.45 -7.91 1.00
N ALA A 344 12.34 -9.16 1.45
CA ALA A 344 11.47 -10.16 0.83
C ALA A 344 9.97 -9.76 0.84
N LEU A 345 9.50 -9.00 1.84
CA LEU A 345 8.12 -8.52 1.87
C LEU A 345 7.88 -7.44 0.81
N GLY A 346 8.84 -6.53 0.63
CA GLY A 346 8.77 -5.49 -0.39
C GLY A 346 8.82 -6.07 -1.79
N GLU A 347 9.78 -6.97 -2.04
CA GLU A 347 9.96 -7.64 -3.32
C GLU A 347 8.78 -8.52 -3.75
N ASN A 348 7.99 -9.03 -2.79
CA ASN A 348 6.83 -9.89 -3.06
C ASN A 348 5.49 -9.22 -2.74
N ALA A 349 5.45 -7.89 -2.57
CA ALA A 349 4.26 -7.20 -2.07
C ALA A 349 3.00 -7.46 -2.91
N VAL A 350 3.14 -7.52 -4.24
CA VAL A 350 2.03 -7.79 -5.16
C VAL A 350 1.57 -9.24 -5.07
N LEU A 351 2.50 -10.19 -5.06
CA LEU A 351 2.18 -11.61 -4.87
C LEU A 351 1.47 -11.83 -3.53
N LEU A 352 1.96 -11.22 -2.45
CA LEU A 352 1.34 -11.30 -1.13
C LEU A 352 -0.08 -10.73 -1.15
N ALA A 353 -0.31 -9.59 -1.80
CA ALA A 353 -1.65 -9.04 -1.97
C ALA A 353 -2.57 -9.96 -2.78
N ALA A 354 -2.04 -10.60 -3.83
CA ALA A 354 -2.77 -11.57 -4.63
C ALA A 354 -3.16 -12.81 -3.81
N LEU A 355 -2.22 -13.40 -3.06
CA LEU A 355 -2.46 -14.55 -2.17
C LEU A 355 -3.44 -14.19 -1.05
N LEU A 356 -3.30 -13.01 -0.44
CA LEU A 356 -4.25 -12.53 0.57
C LEU A 356 -5.66 -12.46 -0.01
N ALA A 357 -5.85 -11.87 -1.20
CA ALA A 357 -7.15 -11.79 -1.85
C ALA A 357 -7.71 -13.20 -2.19
N ALA A 358 -6.88 -14.02 -2.82
CA ALA A 358 -7.26 -15.33 -3.34
C ALA A 358 -7.61 -16.32 -2.22
N CYS A 359 -6.84 -16.32 -1.13
CA CYS A 359 -6.84 -17.41 -0.14
C CYS A 359 -7.29 -16.97 1.26
N VAL A 360 -6.92 -15.77 1.70
CA VAL A 360 -6.95 -15.43 3.14
C VAL A 360 -8.11 -14.51 3.49
N MET A 361 -8.25 -13.37 2.81
CA MET A 361 -9.08 -12.26 3.27
C MET A 361 -10.55 -12.63 3.43
N PRO A 362 -11.18 -12.41 4.60
CA PRO A 362 -12.58 -12.77 4.82
C PRO A 362 -13.50 -11.70 4.21
N PHE A 363 -13.64 -11.68 2.89
CA PHE A 363 -14.56 -10.74 2.25
C PHE A 363 -16.00 -11.06 2.67
N LEU A 364 -16.73 -10.00 3.02
CA LEU A 364 -18.10 -10.10 3.48
C LEU A 364 -19.02 -10.61 2.37
N SER A 365 -19.98 -11.44 2.76
CA SER A 365 -21.10 -11.80 1.88
C SER A 365 -22.14 -10.68 1.90
N ARG A 366 -22.90 -10.57 0.80
CA ARG A 366 -24.02 -9.64 0.64
C ARG A 366 -25.18 -9.94 1.59
N THR A 367 -25.28 -11.17 2.10
CA THR A 367 -26.29 -11.55 3.08
C THR A 367 -25.94 -11.15 4.51
N ALA A 368 -24.72 -10.66 4.76
CA ALA A 368 -24.34 -10.21 6.09
C ALA A 368 -25.02 -8.87 6.43
N ASP A 369 -25.61 -8.74 7.63
CA ASP A 369 -26.26 -7.51 8.08
C ASP A 369 -25.37 -6.27 7.98
N THR A 370 -24.07 -6.48 8.19
CA THR A 370 -23.07 -5.41 8.13
C THR A 370 -22.71 -5.01 6.69
N TRP A 371 -23.18 -5.70 5.65
CA TRP A 371 -22.80 -5.45 4.26
C TRP A 371 -23.09 -3.99 3.85
N ASP A 372 -24.34 -3.56 4.00
CA ASP A 372 -24.81 -2.20 3.68
C ASP A 372 -24.72 -1.24 4.88
N ARG A 373 -24.89 -1.75 6.09
CA ARG A 373 -24.87 -0.97 7.33
C ARG A 373 -23.68 -1.40 8.20
N PRO A 374 -22.46 -0.95 7.87
CA PRO A 374 -21.31 -1.23 8.72
C PRO A 374 -21.53 -0.64 10.12
N GLN A 375 -21.01 -1.33 11.14
CA GLN A 375 -21.06 -0.82 12.51
C GLN A 375 -20.27 0.50 12.58
N PRO A 376 -20.86 1.59 13.10
CA PRO A 376 -20.18 2.86 13.14
C PRO A 376 -18.94 2.77 14.04
N SER A 377 -17.80 3.16 13.49
CA SER A 377 -16.62 3.50 14.28
C SER A 377 -16.92 4.80 15.01
N GLY A 378 -17.50 4.69 16.22
CA GLY A 378 -17.78 5.84 17.07
C GLY A 378 -16.51 6.65 17.39
N PRO A 379 -16.65 7.88 17.92
CA PRO A 379 -15.51 8.73 18.31
C PRO A 379 -14.60 8.05 19.34
N LEU A 380 -15.14 7.10 20.12
CA LEU A 380 -14.42 6.29 21.11
C LEU A 380 -13.75 5.03 20.53
N SER A 381 -14.01 4.68 19.27
CA SER A 381 -13.45 3.48 18.66
C SER A 381 -12.00 3.68 18.22
N ARG A 382 -11.15 2.69 18.52
CA ARG A 382 -9.78 2.62 18.03
C ARG A 382 -9.77 2.60 16.49
N PRO A 383 -8.93 3.42 15.83
CA PRO A 383 -8.72 3.28 14.40
C PRO A 383 -8.12 1.90 14.10
N ASN A 384 -8.26 1.46 12.86
CA ASN A 384 -7.67 0.19 12.47
C ASN A 384 -6.14 0.30 12.46
N LEU A 385 -5.45 -0.51 13.26
CA LEU A 385 -4.00 -0.45 13.42
C LEU A 385 -3.27 -0.57 12.08
N MET A 386 -3.69 -1.51 11.24
CA MET A 386 -3.04 -1.76 9.95
C MET A 386 -3.15 -0.54 9.03
N LEU A 387 -4.33 0.09 8.99
CA LEU A 387 -4.51 1.32 8.23
C LEU A 387 -3.64 2.46 8.76
N GLU A 388 -3.55 2.64 10.08
CA GLU A 388 -2.67 3.67 10.66
C GLU A 388 -1.20 3.40 10.34
N LEU A 389 -0.72 2.16 10.48
CA LEU A 389 0.65 1.78 10.17
C LEU A 389 0.99 1.99 8.68
N LEU A 390 0.08 1.60 7.77
CA LEU A 390 0.26 1.83 6.34
C LEU A 390 0.33 3.33 6.01
N LEU A 391 -0.57 4.13 6.56
CA LEU A 391 -0.59 5.58 6.35
C LEU A 391 0.65 6.27 6.94
N ILE A 392 1.11 5.84 8.13
CA ILE A 392 2.35 6.34 8.73
C ILE A 392 3.55 5.95 7.87
N ARG A 393 3.62 4.71 7.39
CA ARG A 393 4.75 4.22 6.58
C ARG A 393 4.87 4.98 5.26
N VAL A 394 3.77 5.10 4.52
CA VAL A 394 3.72 5.83 3.25
C VAL A 394 3.88 7.33 3.48
N GLY A 395 3.28 7.88 4.53
CA GLY A 395 3.45 9.29 4.90
C GLY A 395 4.89 9.62 5.26
N TYR A 396 5.57 8.75 6.01
CA TYR A 396 7.00 8.88 6.31
C TYR A 396 7.85 8.79 5.05
N TRP A 397 7.58 7.82 4.16
CA TRP A 397 8.28 7.73 2.88
C TRP A 397 8.10 9.00 2.04
N ALA A 398 6.87 9.50 1.92
CA ALA A 398 6.58 10.72 1.18
C ALA A 398 7.28 11.94 1.81
N TYR A 399 7.26 12.04 3.14
CA TYR A 399 8.00 13.08 3.87
C TYR A 399 9.50 13.00 3.60
N SER A 400 10.11 11.82 3.72
CA SER A 400 11.53 11.61 3.45
C SER A 400 11.89 11.92 2.00
N TYR A 401 11.05 11.50 1.05
CA TYR A 401 11.24 11.77 -0.38
C TYR A 401 11.21 13.28 -0.65
N VAL A 402 10.17 13.98 -0.20
CA VAL A 402 10.08 15.44 -0.41
C VAL A 402 11.21 16.16 0.32
N ARG A 403 11.51 15.81 1.57
CA ARG A 403 12.61 16.43 2.32
C ARG A 403 13.97 16.25 1.62
N GLY A 404 14.23 15.06 1.09
CA GLY A 404 15.47 14.76 0.36
C GLY A 404 15.57 15.45 -1.01
N ASN A 405 14.46 15.96 -1.55
CA ASN A 405 14.42 16.73 -2.80
C ASN A 405 14.28 18.25 -2.56
N ALA A 406 14.22 18.69 -1.29
CA ALA A 406 14.18 20.12 -0.99
C ALA A 406 15.50 20.79 -1.38
N PRO A 407 15.49 22.07 -1.78
CA PRO A 407 16.71 22.78 -2.16
C PRO A 407 17.79 22.68 -1.07
N ASP A 408 19.00 22.28 -1.47
CA ASP A 408 20.15 22.06 -0.60
C ASP A 408 21.34 22.95 -0.99
N SER A 409 21.04 24.06 -1.68
CA SER A 409 22.05 25.07 -2.05
C SER A 409 22.68 25.66 -0.79
N ARG A 410 23.95 25.33 -0.58
CA ARG A 410 24.74 25.78 0.56
C ARG A 410 24.76 27.30 0.72
N SER A 411 25.05 28.03 -0.35
CA SER A 411 25.15 29.49 -0.29
C SER A 411 23.81 30.16 0.06
N LEU A 412 22.70 29.63 -0.45
CA LEU A 412 21.36 30.10 -0.09
C LEU A 412 21.06 29.82 1.39
N ALA A 413 21.37 28.60 1.86
CA ALA A 413 21.10 28.17 3.22
C ALA A 413 21.95 28.92 4.27
N GLU A 414 23.24 29.15 3.97
CA GLU A 414 24.14 29.98 4.79
C GLU A 414 23.64 31.44 4.81
N GLY A 415 23.21 31.99 3.67
CA GLY A 415 22.66 33.34 3.60
C GLY A 415 21.40 33.52 4.45
N HIS A 416 20.53 32.51 4.53
CA HIS A 416 19.41 32.51 5.48
C HIS A 416 19.88 32.34 6.93
N GLY A 417 20.98 31.62 7.18
CA GLY A 417 21.63 31.50 8.49
C GLY A 417 22.10 32.85 9.01
N ASP A 418 22.77 33.62 8.16
CA ASP A 418 23.22 34.98 8.46
C ASP A 418 22.04 35.92 8.76
N GLN A 419 20.91 35.77 8.06
CA GLN A 419 19.69 36.55 8.34
C GLN A 419 19.12 36.25 9.73
N ILE A 420 19.04 34.97 10.10
CA ILE A 420 18.53 34.55 11.41
C ILE A 420 19.46 35.03 12.52
N LEU A 421 20.76 34.79 12.39
CA LEU A 421 21.77 35.28 13.34
C LEU A 421 21.73 36.81 13.48
N GLY A 422 21.68 37.53 12.35
CA GLY A 422 21.58 38.98 12.37
C GLY A 422 20.34 39.50 13.10
N LEU A 423 19.20 38.81 12.95
CA LEU A 423 17.97 39.12 13.67
C LEU A 423 18.07 38.79 15.17
N GLU A 424 18.61 37.63 15.53
CA GLU A 424 18.80 37.24 16.94
C GLU A 424 19.77 38.15 17.68
N THR A 425 20.89 38.51 17.05
CA THR A 425 21.85 39.49 17.57
C THR A 425 21.21 40.88 17.71
N PHE A 426 20.43 41.32 16.72
CA PHE A 426 19.69 42.59 16.80
C PHE A 426 18.69 42.61 17.96
N LEU A 427 18.05 41.48 18.24
CA LEU A 427 17.11 41.32 19.35
C LEU A 427 17.79 40.98 20.70
N HIS A 428 19.11 40.75 20.70
CA HIS A 428 19.89 40.28 21.85
C HIS A 428 19.37 38.98 22.47
N ILE A 429 19.01 38.01 21.63
CA ILE A 429 18.51 36.69 22.05
C ILE A 429 19.39 35.53 21.57
N ASP A 430 20.60 35.82 21.11
CA ASP A 430 21.62 34.90 20.56
C ASP A 430 22.30 34.02 21.63
N ILE A 431 21.48 33.40 22.50
CA ILE A 431 21.94 32.59 23.63
C ILE A 431 22.57 31.26 23.18
N GLU A 432 22.21 30.76 22.00
CA GLU A 432 22.67 29.49 21.46
C GLU A 432 24.18 29.41 21.34
N HIS A 433 24.88 30.52 21.06
CA HIS A 433 26.35 30.54 21.00
C HIS A 433 26.98 30.21 22.35
N SER A 434 26.50 30.84 23.42
CA SER A 434 27.01 30.62 24.78
C SER A 434 26.72 29.20 25.27
N LEU A 435 25.51 28.69 24.97
CA LEU A 435 25.11 27.32 25.32
C LEU A 435 25.96 26.27 24.60
N ASN A 436 26.21 26.46 23.31
CA ASN A 436 27.03 25.55 22.53
C ASN A 436 28.47 25.49 23.07
N LYS A 437 29.08 26.64 23.39
CA LYS A 437 30.43 26.68 23.99
C LYS A 437 30.46 25.98 25.35
N LEU A 438 29.47 26.25 26.21
CA LEU A 438 29.36 25.61 27.52
C LEU A 438 29.29 24.08 27.39
N ALA A 439 28.42 23.58 26.51
CA ALA A 439 28.26 22.15 26.28
C ALA A 439 29.53 21.53 25.68
N ALA A 440 30.10 22.14 24.64
CA ALA A 440 31.32 21.63 23.99
C ALA A 440 32.53 21.53 24.94
N HIS A 441 32.64 22.42 25.92
CA HIS A 441 33.70 22.38 26.93
C HIS A 441 33.41 21.49 28.14
N THR A 442 32.18 20.98 28.27
CA THR A 442 31.74 20.18 29.42
C THR A 442 31.40 18.76 28.98
N GLY A 443 32.35 17.83 29.07
CA GLY A 443 32.25 16.48 28.48
C GLY A 443 30.94 15.72 28.77
N TRP A 444 30.54 15.63 30.04
CA TRP A 444 29.29 14.93 30.40
C TRP A 444 28.03 15.61 29.83
N LEU A 445 28.03 16.94 29.72
CA LEU A 445 26.90 17.72 29.21
C LEU A 445 26.80 17.55 27.69
N ARG A 446 27.93 17.56 26.99
CA ARG A 446 28.03 17.23 25.57
C ARG A 446 27.46 15.84 25.29
N ASP A 447 27.98 14.81 25.98
CA ASP A 447 27.58 13.43 25.76
C ASP A 447 26.08 13.21 26.07
N PHE A 448 25.57 13.89 27.10
CA PHE A 448 24.12 13.92 27.39
C PHE A 448 23.32 14.58 26.27
N CYS A 449 23.73 15.75 25.78
CA CYS A 449 23.02 16.46 24.72
C CYS A 449 23.01 15.67 23.41
N ASP A 450 24.13 15.06 23.02
CA ASP A 450 24.23 14.25 21.81
C ASP A 450 23.38 12.97 21.89
N PHE A 451 23.41 12.27 23.03
CA PHE A 451 22.55 11.11 23.27
C PHE A 451 21.06 11.49 23.27
N TYR A 452 20.72 12.59 23.93
CA TYR A 452 19.35 13.09 23.98
C TYR A 452 18.86 13.47 22.58
N TYR A 453 19.67 14.24 21.86
CA TYR A 453 19.38 14.72 20.50
C TYR A 453 19.10 13.55 19.57
N THR A 454 19.89 12.49 19.61
CA THR A 454 19.71 11.33 18.73
C THR A 454 18.54 10.41 19.10
N THR A 455 18.08 10.43 20.37
CA THR A 455 17.16 9.40 20.89
C THR A 455 15.75 9.91 21.21
N PHE A 456 15.64 10.96 22.03
CA PHE A 456 14.39 11.25 22.75
C PHE A 456 13.28 11.78 21.85
N HIS A 457 13.62 12.54 20.82
CA HIS A 457 12.64 13.14 19.91
C HIS A 457 11.93 12.11 19.02
N PHE A 458 12.46 10.89 18.87
CA PHE A 458 11.74 9.77 18.24
C PHE A 458 11.02 8.91 19.28
N LEU A 459 11.73 8.54 20.36
CA LEU A 459 11.23 7.56 21.33
C LEU A 459 9.97 8.07 22.05
N VAL A 460 9.97 9.31 22.53
CA VAL A 460 8.87 9.85 23.34
C VAL A 460 7.58 10.02 22.53
N PRO A 461 7.58 10.64 21.33
CA PRO A 461 6.35 10.72 20.53
C PRO A 461 5.78 9.35 20.14
N ILE A 462 6.62 8.38 19.76
CA ILE A 462 6.19 7.01 19.42
C ILE A 462 5.57 6.33 20.64
N ALA A 463 6.23 6.39 21.79
CA ALA A 463 5.72 5.81 23.04
C ALA A 463 4.36 6.43 23.43
N LEU A 464 4.23 7.75 23.31
CA LEU A 464 2.99 8.45 23.63
C LEU A 464 1.87 8.12 22.65
N LEU A 465 2.15 8.04 21.35
CA LEU A 465 1.19 7.56 20.34
C LEU A 465 0.74 6.12 20.61
N GLY A 466 1.67 5.22 20.94
CA GLY A 466 1.37 3.84 21.31
C GLY A 466 0.48 3.76 22.56
N TRP A 467 0.82 4.50 23.60
CA TRP A 467 0.01 4.58 24.82
C TRP A 467 -1.38 5.16 24.55
N LEU A 468 -1.49 6.24 23.76
CA LEU A 468 -2.76 6.83 23.37
C LEU A 468 -3.60 5.84 22.56
N TYR A 469 -3.00 5.11 21.62
CA TYR A 469 -3.70 4.12 20.81
C TYR A 469 -4.32 3.01 21.69
N VAL A 470 -3.57 2.51 22.66
CA VAL A 470 -4.02 1.44 23.57
C VAL A 470 -5.01 1.97 24.61
N ARG A 471 -4.72 3.09 25.27
CA ARG A 471 -5.48 3.53 26.46
C ARG A 471 -6.48 4.65 26.19
N ARG A 472 -6.30 5.46 25.13
CA ARG A 472 -7.03 6.74 24.91
C ARG A 472 -7.36 7.00 23.43
N ALA A 473 -8.08 6.09 22.79
CA ALA A 473 -8.37 6.11 21.35
C ALA A 473 -8.91 7.44 20.76
N PRO A 474 -9.80 8.22 21.43
CA PRO A 474 -10.24 9.52 20.91
C PRO A 474 -9.09 10.52 20.78
N HIS A 475 -8.25 10.59 21.82
CA HIS A 475 -7.14 11.52 21.91
C HIS A 475 -6.02 11.13 20.96
N TYR A 476 -5.83 9.83 20.70
CA TYR A 476 -4.92 9.34 19.66
C TYR A 476 -5.20 9.99 18.30
N ARG A 477 -6.46 10.00 17.84
CA ARG A 477 -6.81 10.50 16.50
C ARG A 477 -6.49 11.99 16.35
N LEU A 478 -6.85 12.80 17.34
CA LEU A 478 -6.58 14.23 17.34
C LEU A 478 -5.07 14.50 17.41
N ALA A 479 -4.39 13.88 18.37
CA ALA A 479 -2.97 14.08 18.60
C ALA A 479 -2.14 13.65 17.38
N ARG A 480 -2.41 12.46 16.82
CA ARG A 480 -1.76 11.96 15.59
C ARG A 480 -2.00 12.89 14.41
N THR A 481 -3.23 13.36 14.21
CA THR A 481 -3.54 14.29 13.09
C THR A 481 -2.83 15.64 13.24
N ALA A 482 -2.77 16.17 14.46
CA ALA A 482 -2.04 17.41 14.74
C ALA A 482 -0.54 17.24 14.46
N LEU A 483 0.05 16.11 14.87
CA LEU A 483 1.44 15.79 14.57
C LEU A 483 1.69 15.69 13.06
N SER A 484 0.81 15.02 12.32
CA SER A 484 0.89 14.92 10.85
C SER A 484 0.85 16.31 10.19
N PHE A 485 -0.06 17.20 10.60
CA PHE A 485 -0.12 18.56 10.05
C PHE A 485 1.13 19.36 10.41
N ALA A 486 1.62 19.27 11.64
CA ALA A 486 2.83 19.97 12.05
C ALA A 486 4.04 19.53 11.22
N THR A 487 4.21 18.23 10.99
CA THR A 487 5.30 17.70 10.15
C THR A 487 5.17 18.14 8.69
N LEU A 488 3.95 18.17 8.13
CA LEU A 488 3.71 18.70 6.78
C LEU A 488 3.99 20.20 6.66
N LEU A 489 3.62 20.99 7.67
CA LEU A 489 3.93 22.42 7.71
C LEU A 489 5.44 22.66 7.85
N GLY A 490 6.14 21.83 8.64
CA GLY A 490 7.60 21.88 8.72
C GLY A 490 8.28 21.62 7.38
N LEU A 491 7.76 20.66 6.60
CA LEU A 491 8.24 20.37 5.25
C LEU A 491 8.11 21.57 4.29
N LEU A 492 7.05 22.37 4.43
CA LEU A 492 6.91 23.62 3.66
C LEU A 492 8.01 24.61 4.05
N GLY A 493 8.33 24.72 5.35
CA GLY A 493 9.45 25.53 5.83
C GLY A 493 10.78 25.11 5.20
N PHE A 494 11.11 23.81 5.25
CA PHE A 494 12.34 23.27 4.65
C PHE A 494 12.46 23.55 3.15
N TRP A 495 11.33 23.61 2.43
CA TRP A 495 11.32 23.84 1.00
C TRP A 495 11.44 25.32 0.63
N PHE A 496 10.71 26.19 1.32
CA PHE A 496 10.66 27.62 1.00
C PHE A 496 11.75 28.44 1.69
N TYR A 497 12.32 27.93 2.78
CA TYR A 497 13.35 28.59 3.56
C TYR A 497 14.42 27.57 3.99
N PRO A 498 15.22 27.02 3.05
CA PRO A 498 16.34 26.16 3.39
C PRO A 498 17.32 26.96 4.26
N LEU A 499 17.68 26.45 5.42
CA LEU A 499 18.44 27.16 6.45
C LEU A 499 19.59 26.29 6.96
N ALA A 500 20.81 26.83 6.89
CA ALA A 500 21.97 26.19 7.48
C ALA A 500 21.90 26.28 9.01
N PRO A 501 22.03 25.15 9.75
CA PRO A 501 22.08 25.18 11.21
C PRO A 501 23.38 25.83 11.71
N PRO A 502 23.43 26.30 12.97
CA PRO A 502 24.61 26.99 13.53
C PRO A 502 25.93 26.22 13.35
N ARG A 503 25.93 24.89 13.51
CA ARG A 503 27.12 24.05 13.35
C ARG A 503 27.71 24.01 11.93
N LEU A 504 26.93 24.43 10.93
CA LEU A 504 27.36 24.53 9.53
C LEU A 504 27.63 25.98 9.11
N MET A 505 27.68 26.93 10.05
CA MET A 505 28.01 28.32 9.79
C MET A 505 29.51 28.59 10.05
N PRO A 506 30.37 28.65 9.01
CA PRO A 506 31.82 28.67 9.19
C PRO A 506 32.34 29.95 9.88
N SER A 507 31.65 31.07 9.74
CA SER A 507 32.02 32.38 10.31
C SER A 507 31.46 32.63 11.71
N ALA A 508 30.52 31.80 12.19
CA ALA A 508 29.77 32.08 13.41
C ALA A 508 30.36 31.42 14.68
N GLY A 509 31.42 30.62 14.53
CA GLY A 509 32.22 30.11 15.66
C GLY A 509 31.55 29.01 16.51
N PHE A 510 30.47 28.39 16.04
CA PHE A 510 29.83 27.24 16.68
C PHE A 510 30.66 25.95 16.51
N ILE A 511 30.45 24.99 17.40
CA ILE A 511 31.10 23.68 17.41
C ILE A 511 30.04 22.59 17.22
N ASP A 512 30.19 21.74 16.20
CA ASP A 512 29.42 20.49 16.10
C ASP A 512 29.91 19.55 17.23
N THR A 513 29.05 19.26 18.19
CA THR A 513 29.41 18.46 19.37
C THR A 513 29.68 17.00 19.03
N ALA A 514 29.06 16.48 17.97
CA ALA A 514 29.17 15.09 17.56
C ALA A 514 30.43 14.81 16.72
N HIS A 515 30.83 15.75 15.86
CA HIS A 515 31.90 15.54 14.87
C HIS A 515 33.05 16.56 14.98
N GLY A 516 32.97 17.52 15.89
CA GLY A 516 33.93 18.63 15.99
C GLY A 516 33.75 19.67 14.88
N PRO A 517 34.58 20.74 14.86
CA PRO A 517 34.49 21.80 13.86
C PRO A 517 34.44 21.24 12.43
N GLN A 518 33.39 21.58 11.69
CA GLN A 518 33.15 21.03 10.35
C GLN A 518 34.05 21.68 9.31
N ASP A 519 34.82 20.86 8.58
CA ASP A 519 35.42 21.29 7.32
C ASP A 519 34.36 21.20 6.22
N LEU A 520 33.75 22.33 5.86
CA LEU A 520 32.67 22.35 4.87
C LEU A 520 33.15 22.09 3.43
N SER A 521 34.46 21.93 3.20
CA SER A 521 35.00 21.42 1.94
C SER A 521 35.05 19.88 1.88
N LYS A 522 35.02 19.23 3.05
CA LYS A 522 34.97 17.76 3.24
C LYS A 522 34.19 17.43 4.52
N PRO A 523 32.86 17.63 4.53
CA PRO A 523 32.09 17.48 5.76
C PRO A 523 31.98 16.02 6.19
N ASP A 524 32.03 15.77 7.50
CA ASP A 524 31.76 14.46 8.09
C ASP A 524 30.42 14.54 8.83
N PHE A 525 29.39 13.99 8.20
CA PHE A 525 28.04 13.98 8.73
C PHE A 525 27.66 12.66 9.39
N GLY A 526 28.47 11.60 9.28
CA GLY A 526 28.09 10.24 9.67
C GLY A 526 27.07 9.55 8.75
N ALA A 527 27.15 8.21 8.67
CA ALA A 527 26.45 7.39 7.66
C ALA A 527 24.90 7.43 7.69
N LEU A 528 24.29 7.77 8.83
CA LEU A 528 22.82 7.88 8.95
C LEU A 528 22.30 9.28 8.58
N THR A 529 23.18 10.28 8.58
CA THR A 529 22.86 11.71 8.45
C THR A 529 23.18 12.22 7.05
N GLU A 530 24.16 11.64 6.35
CA GLU A 530 24.39 11.83 4.90
C GLU A 530 23.14 11.58 4.04
N LEU A 531 22.22 10.74 4.51
CA LEU A 531 20.96 10.41 3.84
C LEU A 531 19.83 11.43 4.08
N SER A 532 20.09 12.52 4.82
CA SER A 532 19.09 13.53 5.19
C SER A 532 19.54 14.95 4.82
N ASN A 533 18.59 15.80 4.38
CA ASN A 533 18.88 17.20 4.08
C ASN A 533 19.33 17.94 5.35
N GLN A 534 20.59 18.38 5.34
CA GLN A 534 21.30 19.05 6.43
C GLN A 534 20.93 20.53 6.56
N TYR A 535 20.40 21.16 5.50
CA TYR A 535 19.97 22.56 5.46
C TYR A 535 18.48 22.73 5.80
N ALA A 536 17.92 21.80 6.57
CA ALA A 536 16.53 21.79 7.00
C ALA A 536 16.40 22.19 8.48
N ALA A 537 17.03 23.31 8.88
CA ALA A 537 17.03 23.75 10.27
C ALA A 537 15.69 24.40 10.70
N MET A 538 15.10 25.30 9.89
CA MET A 538 13.84 25.96 10.25
C MET A 538 12.63 25.33 9.54
N PRO A 539 11.54 25.02 10.25
CA PRO A 539 11.34 25.08 11.71
C PRO A 539 11.91 23.87 12.45
N SER A 540 12.25 24.04 13.74
CA SER A 540 12.73 22.93 14.57
C SER A 540 11.62 21.94 14.91
N LEU A 541 11.55 20.82 14.18
CA LEU A 541 10.61 19.75 14.47
C LEU A 541 10.92 19.02 15.78
N HIS A 542 12.16 19.06 16.28
CA HIS A 542 12.52 18.55 17.61
C HIS A 542 11.74 19.29 18.71
N VAL A 543 11.82 20.62 18.70
CA VAL A 543 11.08 21.48 19.64
C VAL A 543 9.57 21.37 19.41
N GLY A 544 9.15 21.31 18.15
CA GLY A 544 7.75 21.07 17.82
C GLY A 544 7.23 19.78 18.45
N TRP A 545 7.82 18.63 18.14
CA TRP A 545 7.33 17.32 18.60
C TRP A 545 7.40 17.17 20.12
N SER A 546 8.40 17.78 20.77
CA SER A 546 8.47 17.82 22.23
C SER A 546 7.37 18.68 22.85
N LEU A 547 7.03 19.84 22.26
CA LEU A 547 5.87 20.64 22.65
C LEU A 547 4.56 19.89 22.41
N TRP A 548 4.46 19.15 21.30
CA TRP A 548 3.31 18.30 21.03
C TRP A 548 3.13 17.25 22.14
N CYS A 549 4.22 16.61 22.58
CA CYS A 549 4.19 15.68 23.71
C CYS A 549 3.71 16.38 24.99
N ALA A 550 4.22 17.58 25.29
CA ALA A 550 3.79 18.37 26.44
C ALA A 550 2.28 18.64 26.40
N VAL A 551 1.78 19.16 25.27
CA VAL A 551 0.36 19.46 25.07
C VAL A 551 -0.52 18.21 25.25
N VAL A 552 -0.07 17.06 24.76
CA VAL A 552 -0.76 15.78 24.98
C VAL A 552 -0.75 15.43 26.47
N VAL A 553 0.39 15.46 27.15
CA VAL A 553 0.49 15.14 28.59
C VAL A 553 -0.45 16.04 29.41
N PHE A 554 -0.47 17.35 29.14
CA PHE A 554 -1.35 18.31 29.81
C PHE A 554 -2.84 17.99 29.64
N GLN A 555 -3.23 17.50 28.47
CA GLN A 555 -4.61 17.06 28.21
C GLN A 555 -4.95 15.74 28.92
N MET A 556 -3.95 14.88 29.18
CA MET A 556 -4.17 13.52 29.69
C MET A 556 -4.18 13.42 31.21
N THR A 557 -3.60 14.38 31.91
CA THR A 557 -3.46 14.33 33.38
C THR A 557 -3.71 15.69 34.05
N ARG A 558 -4.20 15.64 35.29
CA ARG A 558 -4.28 16.79 36.20
C ARG A 558 -3.14 16.83 37.22
N ASN A 559 -2.31 15.79 37.29
CA ASN A 559 -1.16 15.73 38.21
C ASN A 559 -0.13 16.80 37.83
N HIS A 560 0.17 17.72 38.75
CA HIS A 560 1.08 18.83 38.52
C HIS A 560 2.52 18.37 38.27
N TRP A 561 2.98 17.26 38.86
CA TRP A 561 4.31 16.69 38.61
C TRP A 561 4.45 16.20 37.17
N LEU A 562 3.45 15.49 36.66
CA LEU A 562 3.46 15.02 35.27
C LEU A 562 3.36 16.18 34.27
N ARG A 563 2.63 17.25 34.63
CA ARG A 563 2.59 18.49 33.83
C ARG A 563 3.92 19.22 33.86
N ALA A 564 4.57 19.33 35.02
CA ALA A 564 5.91 19.90 35.14
C ALA A 564 6.92 19.12 34.30
N LEU A 565 6.91 17.78 34.37
CA LEU A 565 7.74 16.92 33.52
C LEU A 565 7.42 17.10 32.03
N GLY A 566 6.13 17.18 31.68
CA GLY A 566 5.69 17.47 30.32
C GLY A 566 6.17 18.82 29.80
N ALA A 567 6.18 19.87 30.63
CA ALA A 567 6.67 21.20 30.28
C ALA A 567 8.21 21.27 30.24
N LEU A 568 8.89 20.49 31.08
CA LEU A 568 10.35 20.37 31.07
C LEU A 568 10.86 19.77 29.76
N TYR A 569 10.10 18.86 29.15
CA TYR A 569 10.52 18.17 27.92
C TYR A 569 10.84 19.12 26.74
N PRO A 570 9.95 20.04 26.30
CA PRO A 570 10.28 21.00 25.26
C PRO A 570 11.35 22.02 25.67
N ALA A 571 11.40 22.43 26.95
CA ALA A 571 12.46 23.32 27.43
C ALA A 571 13.84 22.66 27.32
N LEU A 572 13.94 21.41 27.77
CA LEU A 572 15.15 20.59 27.67
C LEU A 572 15.51 20.30 26.21
N THR A 573 14.53 20.01 25.36
CA THR A 573 14.77 19.80 23.93
C THR A 573 15.32 21.07 23.28
N THR A 574 14.77 22.24 23.61
CA THR A 574 15.24 23.55 23.11
C THR A 574 16.68 23.81 23.56
N PHE A 575 16.98 23.58 24.83
CA PHE A 575 18.35 23.64 25.36
C PHE A 575 19.31 22.70 24.61
N VAL A 576 18.92 21.45 24.39
CA VAL A 576 19.76 20.45 23.72
C VAL A 576 20.04 20.80 22.27
N VAL A 577 19.04 21.27 21.51
CA VAL A 577 19.26 21.57 20.08
C VAL A 577 20.14 22.80 19.85
N MET A 578 20.09 23.79 20.76
CA MET A 578 20.99 24.94 20.74
C MET A 578 22.40 24.53 21.22
N SER A 579 22.48 23.72 22.28
CA SER A 579 23.76 23.23 22.83
C SER A 579 24.55 22.39 21.83
N THR A 580 23.86 21.61 20.99
CA THR A 580 24.49 20.82 19.90
C THR A 580 24.66 21.61 18.59
N ALA A 581 24.32 22.91 18.59
CA ALA A 581 24.39 23.79 17.44
C ALA A 581 23.59 23.29 16.21
N ASN A 582 22.50 22.53 16.44
CA ASN A 582 21.62 22.04 15.38
C ASN A 582 20.50 23.02 15.03
N HIS A 583 20.17 23.96 15.91
CA HIS A 583 19.09 24.92 15.70
C HIS A 583 19.37 26.26 16.37
N TYR A 584 18.90 27.34 15.75
CA TYR A 584 18.77 28.66 16.36
C TYR A 584 17.58 28.73 17.33
N LEU A 585 17.51 29.77 18.15
CA LEU A 585 16.34 29.99 19.01
C LEU A 585 15.08 30.30 18.18
N LEU A 586 15.21 31.05 17.09
CA LEU A 586 14.10 31.34 16.17
C LEU A 586 13.61 30.08 15.44
N ASP A 587 14.45 29.07 15.22
CA ASP A 587 13.99 27.77 14.71
C ASP A 587 13.03 27.10 15.70
N ALA A 588 13.33 27.21 17.00
CA ALA A 588 12.49 26.71 18.08
C ALA A 588 11.12 27.41 18.07
N VAL A 589 11.11 28.73 17.89
CA VAL A 589 9.87 29.51 17.70
C VAL A 589 9.09 29.01 16.48
N GLY A 590 9.77 28.77 15.35
CA GLY A 590 9.17 28.15 14.17
C GLY A 590 8.52 26.79 14.50
N GLY A 591 9.19 25.96 15.30
CA GLY A 591 8.69 24.67 15.79
C GLY A 591 7.40 24.80 16.61
N VAL A 592 7.34 25.79 17.50
CA VAL A 592 6.15 26.12 18.29
C VAL A 592 4.99 26.54 17.38
N LEU A 593 5.24 27.39 16.38
CA LEU A 593 4.24 27.89 15.44
C LEU A 593 3.63 26.74 14.62
N VAL A 594 4.46 25.88 14.02
CA VAL A 594 3.93 24.78 13.18
C VAL A 594 3.14 23.74 13.96
N VAL A 595 3.51 23.47 15.21
CA VAL A 595 2.73 22.55 16.07
C VAL A 595 1.43 23.16 16.53
N THR A 596 1.45 24.44 16.90
CA THR A 596 0.22 25.17 17.25
C THR A 596 -0.75 25.21 16.07
N ALA A 597 -0.26 25.53 14.87
CA ALA A 597 -1.02 25.47 13.63
C ALA A 597 -1.52 24.04 13.32
N GLY A 598 -0.69 23.02 13.56
CA GLY A 598 -1.07 21.61 13.40
C GLY A 598 -2.25 21.21 14.29
N PHE A 599 -2.24 21.61 15.57
CA PHE A 599 -3.39 21.41 16.47
C PHE A 599 -4.63 22.20 16.04
N ALA A 600 -4.46 23.45 15.58
CA ALA A 600 -5.57 24.26 15.08
C ALA A 600 -6.23 23.61 13.84
N ALA A 601 -5.43 23.18 12.86
CA ALA A 601 -5.89 22.48 11.67
C ALA A 601 -6.61 21.16 12.02
N ALA A 602 -6.05 20.38 12.95
CA ALA A 602 -6.67 19.12 13.39
C ALA A 602 -8.04 19.33 14.05
N ARG A 603 -8.19 20.38 14.88
CA ARG A 603 -9.48 20.74 15.49
C ARG A 603 -10.47 21.27 14.46
N GLY A 604 -10.05 22.14 13.54
CA GLY A 604 -10.89 22.63 12.46
C GLY A 604 -11.44 21.48 11.59
N LEU A 605 -10.59 20.51 11.25
CA LEU A 605 -11.02 19.32 10.50
C LEU A 605 -12.02 18.46 11.29
N ALA A 606 -11.84 18.31 12.60
CA ALA A 606 -12.78 17.59 13.45
C ALA A 606 -14.16 18.27 13.48
N GLN A 607 -14.20 19.59 13.67
CA GLN A 607 -15.43 20.39 13.69
C GLN A 607 -16.18 20.35 12.35
N LEU A 608 -15.46 20.45 11.23
CA LEU A 608 -16.06 20.35 9.89
C LEU A 608 -16.75 19.00 9.68
N ARG A 609 -16.13 17.91 10.16
CA ARG A 609 -16.70 16.55 10.07
C ARG A 609 -17.94 16.39 10.91
N GLU A 610 -17.97 16.98 12.11
CA GLU A 610 -19.15 16.98 12.98
C GLU A 610 -20.31 17.76 12.35
N ARG A 611 -20.06 18.98 11.84
CA ARG A 611 -21.08 19.78 11.14
C ARG A 611 -21.69 19.06 9.94
N THR A 612 -20.85 18.36 9.16
CA THR A 612 -21.30 17.61 7.98
C THR A 612 -22.15 16.38 8.37
N ARG A 613 -21.90 15.80 9.55
CA ARG A 613 -22.69 14.66 10.07
C ARG A 613 -24.01 15.10 10.71
N SER A 614 -24.05 16.31 11.29
CA SER A 614 -25.22 16.85 11.98
C SER A 614 -26.17 17.62 11.06
N ALA A 615 -25.80 17.89 9.80
CA ALA A 615 -26.71 18.48 8.83
C ALA A 615 -27.87 17.52 8.56
N PRO A 616 -29.13 17.90 8.86
CA PRO A 616 -30.29 17.07 8.51
C PRO A 616 -30.32 16.89 6.99
N ALA A 617 -30.65 15.67 6.56
CA ALA A 617 -30.93 15.40 5.16
C ALA A 617 -32.26 16.08 4.79
N ASP A 618 -32.21 17.37 4.44
CA ASP A 618 -33.38 18.08 3.94
C ASP A 618 -33.87 17.42 2.64
N GLY A 619 -35.15 17.04 2.65
CA GLY A 619 -35.91 16.76 1.43
C GLY A 619 -36.36 15.32 1.22
N THR A 620 -37.01 14.69 2.19
CA THR A 620 -38.15 13.81 1.85
C THR A 620 -39.35 14.34 2.65
N PRO A 621 -40.40 14.88 2.01
CA PRO A 621 -41.65 15.11 2.72
C PRO A 621 -42.17 13.73 3.09
N GLN A 622 -41.98 13.33 4.35
CA GLN A 622 -42.77 12.26 4.91
C GLN A 622 -44.22 12.77 4.91
N SER A 623 -45.04 12.05 4.16
CA SER A 623 -46.49 12.19 4.07
C SER A 623 -47.09 12.62 5.41
N ALA A 624 -47.48 13.90 5.50
CA ALA A 624 -48.45 14.38 6.46
C ALA A 624 -49.89 14.10 5.96
N ALA A 625 -50.09 12.93 5.34
CA ALA A 625 -51.38 12.49 4.83
C ALA A 625 -51.58 11.01 5.16
N GLU A 626 -51.59 10.67 6.45
CA GLU A 626 -52.19 9.43 6.95
C GLU A 626 -52.55 9.51 8.45
N GLN A 627 -53.14 10.64 8.89
CA GLN A 627 -53.80 10.73 10.21
C GLN A 627 -55.15 11.46 10.22
N GLU A 628 -55.72 11.78 9.06
CA GLU A 628 -57.11 12.22 8.94
C GLU A 628 -57.88 11.26 8.05
N GLN A 629 -58.49 10.23 8.66
CA GLN A 629 -59.77 9.63 8.27
C GLN A 629 -60.07 8.41 9.15
N LEU A 630 -60.69 8.67 10.30
CA LEU A 630 -61.52 7.71 11.01
C LEU A 630 -62.93 8.34 11.05
N PRO A 631 -63.96 7.74 10.41
CA PRO A 631 -65.30 8.28 10.50
C PRO A 631 -65.92 7.92 11.85
N GLU A 632 -66.31 8.97 12.57
CA GLU A 632 -67.23 8.91 13.70
C GLU A 632 -68.62 8.49 13.21
N LYS A 633 -69.10 7.32 13.66
CA LYS A 633 -70.53 7.03 13.96
C LYS A 633 -70.69 5.61 14.47
N ALA A 634 -70.96 5.47 15.78
CA ALA A 634 -72.10 4.73 16.33
C ALA A 634 -71.95 4.58 17.86
N GLN A 635 -72.46 5.57 18.61
CA GLN A 635 -73.09 5.30 19.90
C GLN A 635 -74.49 4.76 19.61
N MET A 636 -74.81 3.53 20.08
CA MET A 636 -76.07 3.13 20.73
C MET A 636 -76.26 1.61 20.71
N ARG A 637 -76.75 1.09 21.86
CA ARG A 637 -77.15 -0.29 22.20
C ARG A 637 -75.98 -1.25 22.41
N GLY A 638 -75.89 -2.03 23.47
CA GLY A 638 -76.77 -2.39 24.58
C GLY A 638 -76.09 -3.62 25.20
N ASP A 639 -75.76 -3.56 26.48
CA ASP A 639 -76.32 -4.42 27.54
C ASP A 639 -76.05 -5.94 27.39
N THR A 640 -75.86 -6.60 28.54
CA THR A 640 -75.35 -7.97 28.81
C THR A 640 -73.82 -8.10 28.82
N GLY A 641 -73.14 -8.64 29.83
CA GLY A 641 -73.58 -9.39 31.00
C GLY A 641 -72.64 -10.60 31.17
N LEU A 642 -72.02 -10.70 32.35
CA LEU A 642 -71.61 -11.92 33.06
C LEU A 642 -70.28 -12.66 32.71
N ASN A 643 -69.42 -12.68 33.73
CA ASN A 643 -68.80 -13.83 34.43
C ASN A 643 -67.60 -14.65 33.91
N GLY A 644 -66.75 -14.98 34.89
CA GLY A 644 -65.82 -16.14 34.95
C GLY A 644 -64.35 -15.69 35.01
N LYS A 645 -63.59 -15.63 36.12
CA LYS A 645 -63.34 -16.50 37.29
C LYS A 645 -62.54 -17.77 36.96
N GLY A 646 -61.39 -17.94 37.64
CA GLY A 646 -60.60 -19.18 37.81
C GLY A 646 -59.21 -19.13 37.15
N THR A 647 -58.07 -19.04 37.87
CA THR A 647 -57.31 -20.12 38.60
C THR A 647 -56.70 -21.14 37.60
N ASP A 648 -55.46 -21.64 37.65
CA ASP A 648 -54.52 -21.98 38.73
C ASP A 648 -53.08 -22.20 38.19
N GLU A 649 -52.12 -22.05 39.11
CA GLU A 649 -50.91 -22.88 39.38
C GLU A 649 -50.07 -23.50 38.23
N LYS A 650 -48.73 -23.38 38.31
CA LYS A 650 -47.89 -24.31 39.13
C LYS A 650 -46.39 -23.95 39.06
N GLN A 651 -45.76 -23.96 40.23
CA GLN A 651 -44.32 -23.83 40.47
C GLN A 651 -43.99 -24.77 41.64
N SER A 652 -43.05 -25.72 41.46
CA SER A 652 -42.36 -26.48 42.52
C SER A 652 -41.38 -27.46 41.84
N ALA A 653 -40.05 -27.36 42.07
CA ALA A 653 -39.27 -28.07 43.11
C ALA A 653 -38.85 -29.47 42.60
N GLU A 654 -37.74 -30.14 42.94
CA GLU A 654 -36.55 -29.96 43.78
C GLU A 654 -35.66 -31.21 43.52
N ASP A 655 -34.42 -31.22 44.03
CA ASP A 655 -33.65 -32.41 44.49
C ASP A 655 -33.13 -33.45 43.47
N SER A 656 -32.03 -34.20 43.67
CA SER A 656 -30.87 -34.21 44.58
C SER A 656 -30.03 -35.48 44.25
N GLU A 657 -28.72 -35.44 44.53
CA GLU A 657 -27.82 -36.60 44.88
C GLU A 657 -27.41 -37.66 43.82
N LYS A 658 -26.09 -37.86 43.56
CA LYS A 658 -25.10 -38.82 44.18
C LYS A 658 -25.37 -40.27 43.74
N SER A 659 -24.44 -41.18 43.41
CA SER A 659 -23.04 -41.52 43.74
C SER A 659 -22.60 -42.62 42.71
N GLU A 660 -21.37 -42.80 42.26
CA GLU A 660 -20.15 -43.46 42.83
C GLU A 660 -19.68 -44.65 41.95
N ASP A 661 -18.37 -44.93 42.06
CA ASP A 661 -17.62 -46.18 41.82
C ASP A 661 -17.18 -46.59 40.39
N SER A 662 -15.94 -47.07 40.12
CA SER A 662 -14.72 -47.24 40.93
C SER A 662 -13.49 -47.52 40.03
N GLU A 663 -12.29 -47.28 40.60
CA GLU A 663 -11.00 -48.03 40.48
C GLU A 663 -10.26 -48.17 39.12
N GLY A 664 -8.93 -48.09 39.05
CA GLY A 664 -7.91 -47.95 40.09
C GLY A 664 -6.46 -47.99 39.54
N ALA A 665 -5.57 -47.35 40.32
CA ALA A 665 -4.17 -47.68 40.66
C ALA A 665 -3.05 -47.63 39.57
N GLU A 666 -2.08 -46.70 39.66
CA GLU A 666 -0.79 -46.67 40.43
C GLU A 666 0.37 -47.18 39.55
N ASP A 667 1.59 -46.63 39.50
CA ASP A 667 2.53 -46.13 40.52
C ASP A 667 3.69 -45.43 39.74
N GLY A 668 4.52 -44.48 40.19
CA GLY A 668 4.78 -43.85 41.48
C GLY A 668 6.02 -42.92 41.39
N GLY A 669 6.04 -41.89 42.24
CA GLY A 669 7.20 -41.22 42.89
C GLY A 669 8.28 -40.53 42.04
N ASP A 670 8.95 -39.46 42.48
CA ASP A 670 8.88 -38.71 43.72
C ASP A 670 9.66 -37.37 43.61
N ALA A 671 9.17 -36.42 44.41
CA ALA A 671 9.72 -35.23 45.05
C ALA A 671 10.91 -34.37 44.55
N GLY A 672 10.69 -33.06 44.75
CA GLY A 672 11.65 -32.12 45.35
C GLY A 672 12.30 -31.16 44.35
N GLY A 673 12.36 -29.84 44.50
CA GLY A 673 12.15 -28.93 45.63
C GLY A 673 13.11 -27.74 45.47
N GLY A 674 12.68 -26.52 45.85
CA GLY A 674 13.55 -25.34 46.07
C GLY A 674 13.99 -24.57 44.80
N ALA A 675 13.52 -23.35 44.54
CA ALA A 675 13.80 -22.07 45.21
C ALA A 675 15.16 -21.41 44.86
N ALA A 676 15.04 -20.31 44.10
CA ALA A 676 15.69 -19.01 44.27
C ALA A 676 17.17 -18.74 43.89
N ALA A 677 17.29 -17.61 43.16
CA ALA A 677 18.25 -16.51 43.30
C ALA A 677 19.61 -16.50 42.53
N ALA A 678 19.66 -15.57 41.57
CA ALA A 678 20.58 -14.42 41.44
C ALA A 678 22.13 -14.57 41.37
N GLY A 679 22.72 -13.76 40.47
CA GLY A 679 24.14 -13.35 40.43
C GLY A 679 24.83 -13.77 39.13
N ALA A 680 25.03 -12.94 38.10
CA ALA A 680 25.90 -11.75 37.94
C ALA A 680 27.41 -12.05 37.80
N VAL A 681 28.01 -11.38 36.79
CA VAL A 681 29.42 -10.91 36.64
C VAL A 681 30.39 -11.67 35.69
N SER A 682 30.56 -11.06 34.51
CA SER A 682 31.78 -10.57 33.79
C SER A 682 33.06 -11.39 33.53
N GLY A 683 33.64 -11.12 32.34
CA GLY A 683 35.08 -11.09 32.02
C GLY A 683 35.62 -12.36 31.32
N ALA A 684 36.60 -12.38 30.42
CA ALA A 684 37.31 -11.44 29.54
C ALA A 684 38.34 -12.29 28.73
N ALA A 685 38.81 -11.74 27.60
CA ALA A 685 40.14 -11.94 26.99
C ALA A 685 40.47 -13.13 26.01
N SER A 686 40.72 -12.72 24.76
CA SER A 686 41.95 -12.92 23.94
C SER A 686 42.35 -14.25 23.28
N GLY A 687 42.22 -14.30 21.94
CA GLY A 687 43.23 -14.67 20.90
C GLY A 687 43.68 -16.14 20.73
N PRO A 688 44.37 -16.53 19.62
CA PRO A 688 44.92 -15.72 18.52
C PRO A 688 44.59 -16.21 17.07
N SER A 689 45.09 -15.42 16.13
CA SER A 689 45.06 -15.43 14.66
C SER A 689 45.75 -16.60 13.95
N SER A 690 45.29 -16.92 12.73
CA SER A 690 46.16 -17.34 11.61
C SER A 690 45.59 -16.91 10.25
N SER A 691 46.47 -16.72 9.28
CA SER A 691 46.38 -15.81 8.14
C SER A 691 46.66 -16.48 6.79
N GLY A 692 46.03 -15.97 5.72
CA GLY A 692 46.57 -15.95 4.34
C GLY A 692 45.62 -16.46 3.23
N PRO A 693 45.80 -16.10 1.94
CA PRO A 693 46.21 -14.81 1.34
C PRO A 693 45.22 -14.34 0.22
N PRO A 694 45.32 -13.09 -0.30
CA PRO A 694 44.49 -12.61 -1.42
C PRO A 694 45.16 -12.81 -2.79
N ARG A 695 44.35 -13.11 -3.82
CA ARG A 695 44.78 -13.17 -5.23
C ARG A 695 44.71 -11.79 -5.88
N SER A 696 45.74 -11.49 -6.68
CA SER A 696 46.02 -10.23 -7.37
C SER A 696 45.58 -10.22 -8.85
N ALA A 697 45.31 -9.00 -9.36
CA ALA A 697 45.34 -8.51 -10.75
C ALA A 697 44.30 -9.11 -11.74
N ASP A 698 43.73 -8.40 -12.73
CA ASP A 698 44.28 -7.36 -13.58
C ASP A 698 43.11 -6.71 -14.38
N ARG A 699 43.06 -5.38 -14.55
CA ARG A 699 42.25 -4.72 -15.60
C ARG A 699 42.92 -3.43 -16.07
N THR A 700 43.60 -3.55 -17.21
CA THR A 700 44.07 -2.48 -18.07
C THR A 700 42.97 -2.08 -19.08
N ALA A 701 42.97 -0.79 -19.44
CA ALA A 701 42.03 -0.10 -20.33
C ALA A 701 42.18 -0.47 -21.82
N PRO A 702 41.33 0.09 -22.70
CA PRO A 702 41.82 0.51 -24.00
C PRO A 702 41.48 1.96 -24.35
N ALA A 703 42.39 2.51 -25.16
CA ALA A 703 42.44 3.87 -25.68
C ALA A 703 41.59 4.08 -26.94
N ARG A 704 41.38 5.36 -27.28
CA ARG A 704 40.88 5.88 -28.56
C ARG A 704 41.87 5.61 -29.70
N GLN A 705 41.39 5.25 -30.89
CA GLN A 705 41.41 6.03 -32.15
C GLN A 705 41.14 5.12 -33.37
N GLU A 706 40.46 5.72 -34.35
CA GLU A 706 40.04 5.27 -35.70
C GLU A 706 38.75 4.44 -35.82
#